data_AF-A0A959LGM9-F1
#
_entry.id   AF-A0A959LGM9-F1
#
_cell.length_a   1.000
_cell.length_b   1.000
_cell.length_c   1.000
_cell.angle_alpha   90.00
_cell.angle_beta   90.00
_cell.angle_gamma   90.00
#
_symmetry.space_group_name_H-M   'P 1'
#
loop_
_entity.id
_entity.type
_entity.pdbx_description
1 polymer ?
#
loop_
_entity_poly.entity_id
_entity_poly.type
_entity_poly.pdbx_seq_one_letter_code
_entity_poly.pdbx_strand_id
1 'polypeptide(L)'
;MKIYFHVFQEDDGSGGLSTIQIDQAKTLLDNSFNPHGIYFIYDCVIDFIPNTYLYENGLEKVKVYPNSPSDSGPFYYPNTCNVSSINSHDDGLDIYILSSQNGVHGAAGLAGSIPSDWLVVGGSWEPSGSPGVKIPNALSATLPHEVGHCLGLMHTYTGNIKNVKMFCPVAPVTESYFDCTKTAHSFSVCAEFVNGNNCEDCGDRICDTPADWYEYSCNLESYPYRILSKFDCYDPNCHPLNSSNNPEVVDPNCEKYTPDFSNYMSISKNNSLCRTQFSYEQGLVMHNFLQTHPDLADITRTALDYANSIDCNCNPQDVHLYNATTYAGDEIINGNLILHAGADVLVTGTLRFPQGYGIQVERGARLKVEGGLLTVACDQHQWDGIFVEGNGAIDQAGPAAMPQANEAGVVILTLGATIEKAGIAINTIKRSESWNADYWGGAVYAQNAFFKDCYRAAAFMKYRPYVGHANKSRFIDCDIRGTGNYWPNSTGVTIWATDGIQFKENTFEDIKQSGLLVYDAFAEVFYDNLFKGNQYGITGIASAPFLGSMIIGKTSTGVHRNVFEDNYIHVHASGLQHPGKGKYTIANNDFFNGLAGVIMDGTNNYTVRKNSFLNQPLGAVVSSAGADLNYFECNAFQDEQLSIWYAGENVLSQFLENNFLSSGAVDVYLGGTQNLTAIRIFQGTSGWPADNCFSQETGHIITDGPTGLFDYILETGTPNGSCKKPWCNLSDGCGSPNYYELDYTLTLFPTRCNNPDPTIPIEPEFWVKDSLYDYWLAIYQTDTSNTHAYHQMVEYASLRHQALMDQIGLYANDGQDSLVTSLLESEGTPYAQRLLYGFYLNRNQYGDAAAVLSTMATSTAIEDQHFVAAQQINLSYYQSPGSFVLDSVQEQLLLSIANEEHEDRAWARAMLIWHTGMEFYPEMPALPRSSNVVEAPMNSARRQWSVYPNPAGDLIHISSDRSGVDERGEVKLMDMLGQQVLVEQISGNDIAISTSHLQDGVYMLIIQTASAGIEHHPVIIRR
;
A
#
# COMPACT_ATOMS: atom_id res chain seq x y z
N MET A 1 21.77 23.73 3.91
CA MET A 1 20.41 24.32 3.91
C MET A 1 19.65 23.77 2.73
N LYS A 2 18.37 23.42 2.87
CA LYS A 2 17.55 22.94 1.74
C LYS A 2 17.00 24.12 0.92
N ILE A 3 16.91 24.00 -0.40
CA ILE A 3 16.37 25.02 -1.30
C ILE A 3 15.32 24.41 -2.23
N TYR A 4 14.22 25.13 -2.39
CA TYR A 4 13.16 24.84 -3.35
C TYR A 4 13.04 25.96 -4.39
N PHE A 5 12.90 25.58 -5.66
CA PHE A 5 12.72 26.53 -6.75
C PHE A 5 11.29 26.47 -7.27
N HIS A 6 10.62 27.62 -7.25
CA HIS A 6 9.26 27.82 -7.75
C HIS A 6 9.30 28.74 -8.95
N VAL A 7 8.99 28.22 -10.14
CA VAL A 7 9.08 28.97 -11.41
C VAL A 7 7.68 29.25 -11.93
N PHE A 8 7.29 30.52 -11.96
CA PHE A 8 6.03 30.93 -12.58
C PHE A 8 6.13 30.85 -14.10
N GLN A 9 5.10 30.27 -14.72
CA GLN A 9 4.95 30.11 -16.16
C GLN A 9 3.51 30.38 -16.60
N GLU A 10 3.27 30.38 -17.91
CA GLU A 10 1.91 30.46 -18.46
C GLU A 10 1.09 29.23 -18.08
N ASP A 11 -0.24 29.36 -18.05
CA ASP A 11 -1.16 28.27 -17.69
C ASP A 11 -1.07 27.08 -18.67
N ASP A 12 -0.56 27.30 -19.88
CA ASP A 12 -0.31 26.26 -20.89
C ASP A 12 1.05 25.55 -20.74
N GLY A 13 1.83 25.91 -19.73
CA GLY A 13 3.15 25.36 -19.45
C GLY A 13 4.28 25.98 -20.27
N SER A 14 4.03 27.06 -21.01
CA SER A 14 5.07 27.79 -21.74
C SER A 14 5.65 28.95 -20.93
N GLY A 15 6.86 29.40 -21.31
CA GLY A 15 7.55 30.47 -20.60
C GLY A 15 8.35 29.97 -19.39
N GLY A 16 8.58 30.86 -18.43
CA GLY A 16 9.39 30.58 -17.23
C GLY A 16 10.89 30.41 -17.52
N LEU A 17 11.69 30.17 -16.46
CA LEU A 17 13.07 29.72 -16.63
C LEU A 17 13.10 28.21 -16.88
N SER A 18 13.92 27.78 -17.84
CA SER A 18 14.15 26.35 -18.09
C SER A 18 14.94 25.68 -16.96
N THR A 19 14.86 24.35 -16.89
CA THR A 19 15.67 23.53 -15.95
C THR A 19 17.17 23.84 -16.04
N ILE A 20 17.70 24.00 -17.26
CA ILE A 20 19.11 24.38 -17.49
C ILE A 20 19.45 25.73 -16.86
N GLN A 21 18.54 26.71 -16.94
CA GLN A 21 18.74 28.02 -16.33
C GLN A 21 18.65 27.94 -14.80
N ILE A 22 17.77 27.09 -14.26
CA ILE A 22 17.75 26.83 -12.83
C ILE A 22 19.06 26.20 -12.34
N ASP A 23 19.66 25.29 -13.11
CA ASP A 23 20.98 24.74 -12.76
C ASP A 23 22.11 25.79 -12.80
N GLN A 24 22.01 26.80 -13.68
CA GLN A 24 22.89 27.96 -13.65
C GLN A 24 22.68 28.80 -12.38
N ALA A 25 21.44 28.96 -11.92
CA ALA A 25 21.13 29.63 -10.66
C ALA A 25 21.71 28.88 -9.45
N LYS A 26 21.59 27.54 -9.41
CA LYS A 26 22.22 26.68 -8.40
C LYS A 26 23.74 26.87 -8.37
N THR A 27 24.38 26.82 -9.54
CA THR A 27 25.83 27.04 -9.67
C THR A 27 26.25 28.42 -9.16
N LEU A 28 25.45 29.45 -9.43
CA LEU A 28 25.71 30.81 -8.94
C LEU A 28 25.64 30.87 -7.40
N LEU A 29 24.62 30.25 -6.80
CA LEU A 29 24.49 30.16 -5.35
C LEU A 29 25.68 29.41 -4.74
N ASP A 30 26.00 28.22 -5.22
CA ASP A 30 27.12 27.43 -4.71
C ASP A 30 28.43 28.22 -4.75
N ASN A 31 28.74 28.89 -5.86
CA ASN A 31 29.95 29.71 -5.98
C ASN A 31 29.97 30.91 -5.03
N SER A 32 28.80 31.45 -4.67
CA SER A 32 28.67 32.63 -3.81
C SER A 32 28.79 32.28 -2.32
N PHE A 33 28.31 31.10 -1.90
CA PHE A 33 28.17 30.74 -0.48
C PHE A 33 29.15 29.66 0.00
N ASN A 34 29.63 28.77 -0.88
CA ASN A 34 30.62 27.74 -0.52
C ASN A 34 31.91 28.30 0.08
N PRO A 35 32.48 29.44 -0.39
CA PRO A 35 33.66 30.05 0.23
C PRO A 35 33.47 30.43 1.69
N HIS A 36 32.22 30.61 2.12
CA HIS A 36 31.83 30.95 3.48
C HIS A 36 31.35 29.72 4.26
N GLY A 37 31.48 28.50 3.73
CA GLY A 37 31.11 27.26 4.43
C GLY A 37 29.59 27.03 4.54
N ILE A 38 28.79 27.64 3.68
CA ILE A 38 27.34 27.45 3.60
C ILE A 38 27.05 26.66 2.32
N TYR A 39 26.43 25.50 2.48
CA TYR A 39 26.15 24.56 1.38
C TYR A 39 24.65 24.33 1.22
N PHE A 40 24.21 24.14 -0.03
CA PHE A 40 22.80 23.96 -0.36
C PHE A 40 22.48 22.52 -0.77
N ILE A 41 21.32 22.04 -0.32
CA ILE A 41 20.68 20.80 -0.76
C ILE A 41 19.53 21.23 -1.66
N TYR A 42 19.63 20.93 -2.95
CA TYR A 42 18.60 21.30 -3.91
C TYR A 42 17.56 20.19 -4.02
N ASP A 43 16.28 20.57 -4.04
CA ASP A 43 15.24 19.61 -4.41
C ASP A 43 15.40 19.18 -5.88
N CYS A 44 15.18 17.88 -6.15
CA CYS A 44 15.29 17.33 -7.50
C CYS A 44 14.04 17.55 -8.34
N VAL A 45 12.99 18.12 -7.76
CA VAL A 45 11.79 18.60 -8.44
C VAL A 45 11.84 20.13 -8.50
N ILE A 46 11.65 20.69 -9.69
CA ILE A 46 11.41 22.13 -9.85
C ILE A 46 9.89 22.31 -9.91
N ASP A 47 9.36 23.14 -9.02
CA ASP A 47 7.94 23.45 -9.00
C ASP A 47 7.61 24.50 -10.07
N PHE A 48 7.03 24.05 -11.18
CA PHE A 48 6.56 24.95 -12.23
C PHE A 48 5.10 25.33 -11.99
N ILE A 49 4.87 26.59 -11.61
CA ILE A 49 3.55 27.09 -11.21
C ILE A 49 2.84 27.71 -12.42
N PRO A 50 1.75 27.10 -12.93
CA PRO A 50 0.92 27.70 -13.98
C PRO A 50 0.15 28.90 -13.41
N ASN A 51 0.55 30.10 -13.82
CA ASN A 51 -0.13 31.35 -13.46
C ASN A 51 0.19 32.44 -14.48
N THR A 52 -0.56 32.45 -15.59
CA THR A 52 -0.42 33.45 -16.67
C THR A 52 -0.44 34.88 -16.13
N TYR A 53 -1.29 35.19 -15.15
CA TYR A 53 -1.38 36.55 -14.61
C TYR A 53 -0.08 37.01 -13.97
N LEU A 54 0.47 36.25 -13.02
CA LEU A 54 1.71 36.60 -12.33
C LEU A 54 2.91 36.51 -13.27
N TYR A 55 2.90 35.57 -14.22
CA TYR A 55 3.93 35.47 -15.24
C TYR A 55 3.96 36.71 -16.15
N GLU A 56 2.82 37.14 -16.69
CA GLU A 56 2.75 38.29 -17.59
C GLU A 56 2.85 39.64 -16.86
N ASN A 57 2.37 39.77 -15.63
CA ASN A 57 2.20 41.07 -14.97
C ASN A 57 3.14 41.28 -13.77
N GLY A 58 3.82 40.25 -13.28
CA GLY A 58 4.61 40.30 -12.05
C GLY A 58 3.75 40.57 -10.80
N LEU A 59 4.36 41.12 -9.75
CA LEU A 59 3.64 41.43 -8.50
C LEU A 59 2.89 42.75 -8.61
N GLU A 60 1.64 42.73 -8.14
CA GLU A 60 0.80 43.92 -8.02
C GLU A 60 1.36 44.94 -7.00
N LYS A 61 0.91 46.19 -7.13
CA LYS A 61 1.29 47.27 -6.21
C LYS A 61 0.28 47.41 -5.08
N VAL A 62 0.75 47.35 -3.84
CA VAL A 62 -0.06 47.72 -2.66
C VAL A 62 0.28 49.14 -2.25
N LYS A 63 -0.75 49.98 -2.08
CA LYS A 63 -0.60 51.33 -1.53
C LYS A 63 -0.47 51.22 0.00
N VAL A 64 0.67 51.64 0.55
CA VAL A 64 0.98 51.43 1.99
C VAL A 64 0.70 52.68 2.84
N TYR A 65 0.82 53.89 2.27
CA TYR A 65 0.48 55.14 2.95
C TYR A 65 -0.65 55.88 2.21
N PRO A 66 -1.90 55.88 2.71
CA PRO A 66 -3.00 56.60 2.07
C PRO A 66 -2.85 58.12 2.13
N ASN A 67 -2.13 58.67 3.14
CA ASN A 67 -2.00 60.11 3.42
C ASN A 67 -0.54 60.54 3.70
N SER A 68 0.36 60.44 2.73
CA SER A 68 1.71 61.04 2.87
C SER A 68 1.62 62.58 2.82
N PRO A 69 2.35 63.32 3.68
CA PRO A 69 2.45 64.78 3.57
C PRO A 69 2.91 65.20 2.17
N SER A 70 2.34 66.31 1.69
CA SER A 70 2.11 66.71 0.29
C SER A 70 3.29 66.83 -0.69
N ASP A 71 4.50 66.39 -0.33
CA ASP A 71 5.70 66.53 -1.19
C ASP A 71 6.34 65.21 -1.67
N SER A 72 5.83 64.02 -1.29
CA SER A 72 6.47 62.73 -1.65
C SER A 72 5.61 61.74 -2.45
N GLY A 73 4.33 62.03 -2.70
CA GLY A 73 3.42 61.12 -3.40
C GLY A 73 3.10 59.82 -2.62
N PRO A 74 2.16 59.00 -3.11
CA PRO A 74 1.83 57.71 -2.49
C PRO A 74 2.97 56.69 -2.67
N PHE A 75 3.40 56.06 -1.58
CA PHE A 75 4.40 54.99 -1.59
C PHE A 75 3.73 53.63 -1.88
N TYR A 76 4.29 52.87 -2.82
CA TYR A 76 3.81 51.56 -3.24
C TYR A 76 4.85 50.49 -2.96
N TYR A 77 4.41 49.33 -2.47
CA TYR A 77 5.24 48.13 -2.29
C TYR A 77 4.72 46.98 -3.15
N PRO A 78 5.59 46.06 -3.62
CA PRO A 78 5.17 44.84 -4.29
C PRO A 78 4.34 43.96 -3.34
N ASN A 79 3.23 43.39 -3.84
CA ASN A 79 2.36 42.49 -3.08
C ASN A 79 2.95 41.07 -3.01
N THR A 80 3.95 40.86 -2.16
CA THR A 80 4.62 39.57 -2.01
C THR A 80 3.75 38.46 -1.40
N CYS A 81 2.63 38.82 -0.76
CA CYS A 81 1.65 37.85 -0.24
C CYS A 81 1.05 36.98 -1.36
N ASN A 82 1.11 37.43 -2.62
CA ASN A 82 0.60 36.67 -3.75
C ASN A 82 1.46 35.45 -4.09
N VAL A 83 2.66 35.32 -3.53
CA VAL A 83 3.59 34.22 -3.84
C VAL A 83 4.09 33.47 -2.61
N SER A 84 4.25 34.15 -1.47
CA SER A 84 4.93 33.62 -0.27
C SER A 84 4.27 32.41 0.42
N SER A 85 3.07 32.01 0.01
CA SER A 85 2.36 30.84 0.55
C SER A 85 2.03 29.79 -0.52
N ILE A 86 2.48 30.00 -1.76
CA ILE A 86 2.19 29.08 -2.85
C ILE A 86 3.24 27.96 -2.79
N ASN A 87 2.80 26.74 -2.48
CA ASN A 87 3.67 25.57 -2.39
C ASN A 87 4.89 25.77 -1.47
N SER A 88 4.75 26.57 -0.41
CA SER A 88 5.84 26.86 0.53
C SER A 88 6.20 25.64 1.38
N HIS A 89 7.45 25.55 1.81
CA HIS A 89 7.99 24.46 2.63
C HIS A 89 8.42 24.96 4.01
N ASP A 90 8.20 24.16 5.04
CA ASP A 90 8.63 24.45 6.41
C ASP A 90 10.09 24.06 6.68
N ASP A 91 10.71 23.35 5.75
CA ASP A 91 11.97 22.65 5.94
C ASP A 91 13.08 23.12 4.97
N GLY A 92 12.88 24.23 4.26
CA GLY A 92 13.85 24.80 3.31
C GLY A 92 13.58 26.25 2.94
N LEU A 93 14.49 26.83 2.16
CA LEU A 93 14.38 28.18 1.61
C LEU A 93 13.61 28.14 0.28
N ASP A 94 12.44 28.78 0.22
CA ASP A 94 11.63 28.87 -1.00
C ASP A 94 12.05 30.05 -1.89
N ILE A 95 12.47 29.75 -3.11
CA ILE A 95 12.92 30.73 -4.12
C ILE A 95 11.88 30.84 -5.23
N TYR A 96 11.08 31.92 -5.18
CA TYR A 96 10.07 32.24 -6.19
C TYR A 96 10.66 33.03 -7.35
N ILE A 97 10.49 32.54 -8.58
CA ILE A 97 11.03 33.13 -9.81
C ILE A 97 9.88 33.55 -10.71
N LEU A 98 9.72 34.86 -10.88
CA LEU A 98 8.80 35.48 -11.83
C LEU A 98 9.42 35.59 -13.23
N SER A 99 8.62 35.94 -14.22
CA SER A 99 9.05 36.14 -15.61
C SER A 99 10.26 37.06 -15.74
N SER A 100 11.15 36.77 -16.69
CA SER A 100 12.26 37.67 -17.03
C SER A 100 11.79 38.98 -17.69
N GLN A 101 10.51 39.08 -18.07
CA GLN A 101 9.94 40.28 -18.70
C GLN A 101 9.37 41.29 -17.69
N ASN A 102 8.86 40.82 -16.56
CA ASN A 102 8.20 41.66 -15.56
C ASN A 102 8.71 41.32 -14.15
N GLY A 103 9.08 42.35 -13.39
CA GLY A 103 9.83 42.20 -12.14
C GLY A 103 8.99 42.31 -10.87
N VAL A 104 9.69 42.19 -9.75
CA VAL A 104 9.20 42.54 -8.40
C VAL A 104 9.07 44.06 -8.37
N HIS A 105 7.87 44.60 -8.54
CA HIS A 105 7.64 46.05 -8.79
C HIS A 105 8.56 47.00 -7.97
N GLY A 106 9.49 47.69 -8.66
CA GLY A 106 10.42 48.65 -8.05
C GLY A 106 11.73 48.05 -7.50
N ALA A 107 11.93 46.74 -7.59
CA ALA A 107 13.11 45.98 -7.19
C ALA A 107 13.45 44.86 -8.21
N ALA A 108 14.63 44.26 -8.07
CA ALA A 108 15.03 43.10 -8.86
C ALA A 108 14.69 41.77 -8.16
N GLY A 109 14.68 41.79 -6.82
CA GLY A 109 14.22 40.74 -5.92
C GLY A 109 13.80 41.32 -4.58
N LEU A 110 13.27 40.46 -3.71
CA LEU A 110 12.90 40.80 -2.34
C LEU A 110 12.85 39.54 -1.46
N ALA A 111 13.61 39.51 -0.38
CA ALA A 111 13.44 38.55 0.72
C ALA A 111 12.18 38.88 1.57
N GLY A 112 11.54 37.87 2.16
CA GLY A 112 10.34 38.06 2.98
C GLY A 112 10.56 38.92 4.24
N SER A 113 11.74 38.79 4.83
CA SER A 113 12.26 39.52 5.98
C SER A 113 13.79 39.36 6.06
N ILE A 114 14.44 39.94 7.07
CA ILE A 114 15.88 39.79 7.32
C ILE A 114 16.07 39.34 8.78
N PRO A 115 16.28 38.04 9.06
CA PRO A 115 16.35 36.89 8.13
C PRO A 115 14.96 36.42 7.64
N SER A 116 14.92 35.45 6.71
CA SER A 116 13.69 34.86 6.15
C SER A 116 13.94 33.48 5.52
N ASP A 117 12.89 32.66 5.46
CA ASP A 117 12.78 31.34 4.83
C ASP A 117 12.23 31.38 3.38
N TRP A 118 11.96 32.57 2.81
CA TRP A 118 11.59 32.67 1.39
C TRP A 118 12.02 34.00 0.76
N LEU A 119 12.11 34.00 -0.58
CA LEU A 119 12.38 35.19 -1.38
C LEU A 119 11.72 35.13 -2.75
N VAL A 120 11.59 36.29 -3.40
CA VAL A 120 11.10 36.39 -4.79
C VAL A 120 12.06 37.18 -5.67
N VAL A 121 12.33 36.69 -6.88
CA VAL A 121 13.16 37.37 -7.89
C VAL A 121 12.38 37.46 -9.21
N GLY A 122 12.50 38.57 -9.93
CA GLY A 122 11.79 38.76 -11.18
C GLY A 122 12.42 39.78 -12.11
N GLY A 123 12.06 39.73 -13.40
CA GLY A 123 12.58 40.63 -14.42
C GLY A 123 13.98 40.27 -14.92
N SER A 124 14.55 41.16 -15.71
CA SER A 124 15.88 41.03 -16.29
C SER A 124 16.62 42.36 -16.25
N TRP A 125 17.94 42.27 -16.33
CA TRP A 125 18.81 43.43 -16.44
C TRP A 125 19.57 43.37 -17.77
N GLU A 126 19.92 44.53 -18.32
CA GLU A 126 20.69 44.65 -19.57
C GLU A 126 22.10 45.17 -19.26
N PRO A 127 23.18 44.45 -19.64
CA PRO A 127 24.54 44.90 -19.42
C PRO A 127 24.89 46.18 -20.17
N SER A 128 25.55 47.12 -19.47
CA SER A 128 26.14 48.30 -20.09
C SER A 128 27.17 47.87 -21.14
N GLY A 129 26.98 48.29 -22.40
CA GLY A 129 27.83 47.92 -23.53
C GLY A 129 27.36 46.71 -24.35
N SER A 130 26.25 46.05 -23.97
CA SER A 130 25.60 44.99 -24.78
C SER A 130 24.09 45.22 -24.94
N PRO A 131 23.67 46.28 -25.66
CA PRO A 131 22.25 46.62 -25.81
C PRO A 131 21.45 45.48 -26.44
N GLY A 132 20.33 45.11 -25.82
CA GLY A 132 19.44 44.03 -26.29
C GLY A 132 19.74 42.63 -25.75
N VAL A 133 20.80 42.45 -24.97
CA VAL A 133 21.04 41.20 -24.22
C VAL A 133 20.42 41.34 -22.83
N LYS A 134 19.33 40.63 -22.56
CA LYS A 134 18.66 40.59 -21.26
C LYS A 134 19.05 39.35 -20.48
N ILE A 135 19.60 39.53 -19.29
CA ILE A 135 19.92 38.44 -18.37
C ILE A 135 18.85 38.43 -17.27
N PRO A 136 18.12 37.31 -17.08
CA PRO A 136 17.17 37.19 -15.97
C PRO A 136 17.82 37.47 -14.62
N ASN A 137 17.13 38.19 -13.74
CA ASN A 137 17.67 38.58 -12.43
C ASN A 137 17.97 37.37 -11.52
N ALA A 138 17.23 36.27 -11.69
CA ALA A 138 17.52 35.02 -10.98
C ALA A 138 18.86 34.36 -11.40
N LEU A 139 19.44 34.76 -12.54
CA LEU A 139 20.73 34.28 -13.04
C LEU A 139 21.86 35.29 -12.81
N SER A 140 21.63 36.31 -11.98
CA SER A 140 22.56 37.39 -11.72
C SER A 140 22.82 37.55 -10.22
N ALA A 141 23.74 38.46 -9.86
CA ALA A 141 24.06 38.79 -8.46
C ALA A 141 22.85 39.22 -7.60
N THR A 142 21.67 39.44 -8.20
CA THR A 142 20.43 39.62 -7.45
C THR A 142 20.07 38.38 -6.64
N LEU A 143 20.21 37.17 -7.18
CA LEU A 143 19.85 35.95 -6.46
C LEU A 143 20.69 35.76 -5.16
N PRO A 144 22.03 35.76 -5.18
CA PRO A 144 22.81 35.66 -3.95
C PRO A 144 22.59 36.85 -3.01
N HIS A 145 22.29 38.06 -3.53
CA HIS A 145 21.92 39.20 -2.69
C HIS A 145 20.66 38.96 -1.86
N GLU A 146 19.58 38.46 -2.49
CA GLU A 146 18.35 38.15 -1.75
C GLU A 146 18.54 36.98 -0.77
N VAL A 147 19.31 35.95 -1.15
CA VAL A 147 19.66 34.87 -0.20
C VAL A 147 20.49 35.42 0.98
N GLY A 148 21.36 36.40 0.75
CA GLY A 148 22.08 37.11 1.82
C GLY A 148 21.12 37.78 2.81
N HIS A 149 20.05 38.42 2.33
CA HIS A 149 18.98 38.95 3.18
C HIS A 149 18.25 37.86 3.98
N CYS A 150 17.90 36.74 3.34
CA CYS A 150 17.32 35.58 4.02
C CYS A 150 18.22 35.06 5.16
N LEU A 151 19.54 35.18 5.01
CA LEU A 151 20.54 34.80 6.02
C LEU A 151 20.95 35.95 6.96
N GLY A 152 20.17 37.04 6.99
CA GLY A 152 20.29 38.10 7.99
C GLY A 152 21.23 39.26 7.63
N LEU A 153 21.74 39.32 6.40
CA LEU A 153 22.59 40.44 5.96
C LEU A 153 21.75 41.67 5.63
N MET A 154 22.20 42.84 6.07
CA MET A 154 21.65 44.13 5.65
C MET A 154 22.40 44.67 4.44
N HIS A 155 21.86 45.70 3.81
CA HIS A 155 22.57 46.42 2.75
C HIS A 155 23.78 47.16 3.33
N THR A 156 24.91 47.18 2.63
CA THR A 156 26.14 47.88 3.10
C THR A 156 25.97 49.40 3.22
N TYR A 157 24.87 49.97 2.72
CA TYR A 157 24.50 51.38 2.89
C TYR A 157 23.51 51.64 4.03
N THR A 158 23.09 50.63 4.79
CA THR A 158 22.10 50.78 5.87
C THR A 158 22.52 51.91 6.82
N GLY A 159 21.57 52.76 7.22
CA GLY A 159 21.86 53.91 8.09
C GLY A 159 22.39 55.18 7.41
N ASN A 160 22.85 55.12 6.15
CA ASN A 160 23.31 56.30 5.41
C ASN A 160 22.19 57.07 4.67
N ILE A 161 21.11 56.39 4.23
CA ILE A 161 20.10 56.96 3.30
C ILE A 161 19.20 58.05 3.92
N LYS A 162 18.98 58.05 5.24
CA LYS A 162 18.01 58.94 5.91
C LYS A 162 18.62 59.98 6.85
N ASN A 163 19.95 60.03 7.00
CA ASN A 163 20.63 60.96 7.91
C ASN A 163 20.71 62.42 7.43
N VAL A 164 19.87 62.79 6.45
CA VAL A 164 19.91 64.10 5.77
C VAL A 164 19.36 65.26 6.63
N LYS A 165 18.90 65.01 7.86
CA LYS A 165 18.32 66.05 8.72
C LYS A 165 18.55 65.82 10.21
N MET A 166 19.78 65.79 10.72
CA MET A 166 20.02 66.30 12.09
C MET A 166 21.49 66.49 12.44
N PHE A 167 21.70 67.45 13.34
CA PHE A 167 22.97 67.78 13.99
C PHE A 167 23.66 66.55 14.59
N CYS A 168 24.99 66.52 14.54
CA CYS A 168 25.81 65.60 15.32
C CYS A 168 25.58 65.87 16.83
N PRO A 169 25.38 64.84 17.69
CA PRO A 169 25.51 63.41 17.41
C PRO A 169 24.32 62.84 16.62
N VAL A 170 24.64 61.97 15.66
CA VAL A 170 23.72 61.33 14.71
C VAL A 170 22.67 60.53 15.48
N ALA A 171 21.46 61.06 15.63
CA ALA A 171 20.35 60.33 16.24
C ALA A 171 19.96 59.14 15.34
N PRO A 172 19.56 57.99 15.91
CA PRO A 172 19.15 56.86 15.09
C PRO A 172 17.95 57.22 14.22
N VAL A 173 18.00 56.85 12.94
CA VAL A 173 16.89 56.96 12.01
C VAL A 173 16.14 55.63 11.96
N THR A 174 14.83 55.71 11.77
CA THR A 174 14.00 54.50 11.68
C THR A 174 13.99 54.00 10.24
N GLU A 175 14.57 52.83 10.00
CA GLU A 175 14.32 52.05 8.79
C GLU A 175 13.13 51.14 8.99
N SER A 176 12.32 51.00 7.96
CA SER A 176 11.05 50.29 8.04
C SER A 176 10.88 49.35 6.87
N TYR A 177 10.57 48.09 7.15
CA TYR A 177 10.10 47.12 6.17
C TYR A 177 8.65 46.72 6.48
N PHE A 178 7.97 46.09 5.53
CA PHE A 178 6.57 45.67 5.68
C PHE A 178 6.46 44.16 5.51
N ASP A 179 5.74 43.51 6.41
CA ASP A 179 5.43 42.08 6.30
C ASP A 179 4.13 41.83 5.52
N CYS A 180 3.79 40.55 5.35
CA CYS A 180 2.56 40.11 4.69
C CYS A 180 1.27 40.51 5.43
N THR A 181 1.35 40.95 6.69
CA THR A 181 0.21 41.51 7.44
C THR A 181 0.03 43.01 7.19
N LYS A 182 0.88 43.61 6.34
CA LYS A 182 0.98 45.06 6.09
C LYS A 182 1.41 45.82 7.35
N THR A 183 2.05 45.15 8.29
CA THR A 183 2.58 45.76 9.51
C THR A 183 3.96 46.34 9.20
N ALA A 184 4.16 47.61 9.56
CA ALA A 184 5.46 48.26 9.44
C ALA A 184 6.37 47.80 10.58
N HIS A 185 7.41 47.05 10.25
CA HIS A 185 8.50 46.72 11.18
C HIS A 185 9.55 47.79 11.07
N SER A 186 9.88 48.40 12.19
CA SER A 186 10.73 49.59 12.25
C SER A 186 11.90 49.34 13.19
N PHE A 187 13.13 49.51 12.70
CA PHE A 187 14.33 49.36 13.50
C PHE A 187 15.20 50.61 13.41
N SER A 188 15.94 50.83 14.50
CA SER A 188 16.80 51.99 14.70
C SER A 188 18.15 51.74 14.05
N VAL A 189 18.54 52.56 13.07
CA VAL A 189 19.84 52.51 12.39
C VAL A 189 20.58 53.83 12.51
N CYS A 190 21.90 53.78 12.53
CA CYS A 190 22.79 54.95 12.51
C CYS A 190 23.80 54.81 11.38
N ALA A 191 24.38 55.92 10.94
CA ALA A 191 25.42 55.90 9.91
C ALA A 191 26.73 55.34 10.49
N GLU A 192 27.36 54.45 9.74
CA GLU A 192 28.63 53.83 10.08
C GLU A 192 29.80 54.77 9.76
N PHE A 193 30.82 54.72 10.62
CA PHE A 193 32.09 55.40 10.43
C PHE A 193 33.11 54.44 9.85
N VAL A 194 33.79 54.90 8.81
CA VAL A 194 34.71 54.07 8.01
C VAL A 194 36.02 53.74 8.74
N ASN A 195 36.25 54.36 9.89
CA ASN A 195 37.32 53.98 10.82
C ASN A 195 36.96 52.79 11.74
N GLY A 196 35.74 52.24 11.62
CA GLY A 196 35.29 51.07 12.37
C GLY A 196 34.89 51.36 13.83
N ASN A 197 34.86 52.61 14.29
CA ASN A 197 34.58 52.90 15.72
C ASN A 197 33.12 52.64 16.14
N ASN A 198 32.19 52.46 15.20
CA ASN A 198 30.78 52.18 15.48
C ASN A 198 30.18 51.10 14.55
N CYS A 199 31.01 50.32 13.85
CA CYS A 199 30.56 49.32 12.89
C CYS A 199 29.83 48.13 13.53
N GLU A 200 29.95 47.88 14.84
CA GLU A 200 29.17 46.83 15.52
C GLU A 200 27.71 47.24 15.78
N ASP A 201 27.45 48.56 15.89
CA ASP A 201 26.16 49.11 16.32
C ASP A 201 25.42 49.89 15.21
N CYS A 202 26.15 50.39 14.22
CA CYS A 202 25.68 51.23 13.11
C CYS A 202 25.97 50.56 11.75
N GLY A 203 25.40 51.10 10.67
CA GLY A 203 25.59 50.53 9.33
C GLY A 203 24.82 49.24 9.11
N ASP A 204 25.44 48.32 8.38
CA ASP A 204 25.02 46.93 8.24
C ASP A 204 25.42 46.04 9.42
N ARG A 205 26.11 46.61 10.42
CA ARG A 205 26.64 45.97 11.63
C ARG A 205 27.79 44.99 11.39
N ILE A 206 28.57 45.24 10.34
CA ILE A 206 29.68 44.39 9.93
C ILE A 206 30.89 45.30 9.68
N CYS A 207 32.04 44.97 10.28
CA CYS A 207 33.17 45.90 10.36
C CYS A 207 34.13 45.79 9.17
N ASP A 208 34.12 44.66 8.45
CA ASP A 208 34.88 44.47 7.22
C ASP A 208 34.14 44.90 5.93
N THR A 209 32.98 45.53 6.07
CA THR A 209 32.16 46.08 4.98
C THR A 209 32.01 47.59 5.12
N PRO A 210 32.96 48.38 4.59
CA PRO A 210 32.88 49.84 4.68
C PRO A 210 31.56 50.36 4.11
N ALA A 211 30.92 51.27 4.85
CA ALA A 211 29.66 51.90 4.49
C ALA A 211 29.54 52.29 3.00
N ASP A 212 28.51 51.86 2.29
CA ASP A 212 28.35 52.17 0.86
C ASP A 212 28.03 53.66 0.61
N TRP A 213 28.40 54.15 -0.58
CA TRP A 213 28.54 55.56 -0.99
C TRP A 213 27.40 56.56 -0.61
N TYR A 214 27.78 57.74 -0.08
CA TYR A 214 27.04 59.01 -0.20
C TYR A 214 28.02 60.20 -0.21
N GLU A 215 27.82 61.17 -1.11
CA GLU A 215 28.65 62.39 -1.17
C GLU A 215 28.25 63.37 -0.05
N TYR A 216 29.13 63.61 0.91
CA TYR A 216 28.98 64.68 1.90
C TYR A 216 29.93 65.85 1.57
N SER A 217 29.39 67.07 1.48
CA SER A 217 30.21 68.28 1.37
C SER A 217 30.64 68.76 2.76
N CYS A 218 31.92 68.66 3.08
CA CYS A 218 32.51 69.13 4.33
C CYS A 218 33.00 70.58 4.20
N ASN A 219 32.08 71.55 4.12
CA ASN A 219 32.42 72.97 4.07
C ASN A 219 32.02 73.67 5.39
N LEU A 220 33.00 74.16 6.16
CA LEU A 220 32.84 74.63 7.55
C LEU A 220 32.17 76.01 7.74
N GLU A 221 31.88 76.76 6.67
CA GLU A 221 31.46 78.18 6.80
C GLU A 221 29.99 78.48 6.49
N SER A 222 29.14 77.51 6.13
CA SER A 222 27.69 77.71 5.99
C SER A 222 26.94 76.36 6.03
N TYR A 223 26.21 76.08 7.12
CA TYR A 223 25.39 74.86 7.30
C TYR A 223 24.25 74.70 6.26
N PRO A 224 23.73 73.47 6.00
CA PRO A 224 24.40 72.16 5.99
C PRO A 224 24.09 71.31 4.73
N TYR A 225 24.97 70.34 4.43
CA TYR A 225 24.81 69.15 3.57
C TYR A 225 23.80 69.21 2.39
N ARG A 226 24.32 69.26 1.16
CA ARG A 226 23.56 68.87 -0.05
C ARG A 226 23.99 67.48 -0.48
N ILE A 227 23.03 66.56 -0.62
CA ILE A 227 23.19 65.39 -1.49
C ILE A 227 23.33 65.93 -2.91
N LEU A 228 24.50 65.81 -3.52
CA LEU A 228 24.78 66.44 -4.82
C LEU A 228 24.25 65.61 -5.99
N SER A 229 24.26 64.28 -5.93
CA SER A 229 23.51 63.42 -6.84
C SER A 229 23.54 61.95 -6.40
N LYS A 230 22.66 61.13 -6.98
CA LYS A 230 22.92 59.70 -7.08
C LYS A 230 23.91 59.45 -8.24
N PHE A 231 25.14 58.98 -7.97
CA PHE A 231 26.08 58.48 -8.96
C PHE A 231 25.71 57.05 -9.36
N ASP A 232 25.15 56.92 -10.56
CA ASP A 232 25.08 55.64 -11.28
C ASP A 232 26.29 55.56 -12.20
N CYS A 233 27.41 54.98 -11.76
CA CYS A 233 28.65 55.16 -12.50
C CYS A 233 29.61 53.96 -12.45
N TYR A 234 29.37 52.98 -13.33
CA TYR A 234 30.39 52.01 -13.73
C TYR A 234 30.54 51.95 -15.25
N ASP A 235 31.79 51.86 -15.71
CA ASP A 235 32.08 51.38 -17.05
C ASP A 235 31.80 49.86 -17.14
N PRO A 236 31.79 49.26 -18.35
CA PRO A 236 31.62 47.82 -18.52
C PRO A 236 32.71 46.95 -17.85
N ASN A 237 33.79 47.53 -17.30
CA ASN A 237 34.91 46.84 -16.65
C ASN A 237 34.89 46.99 -15.11
N CYS A 238 33.78 47.45 -14.53
CA CYS A 238 33.66 47.64 -13.08
C CYS A 238 34.67 48.65 -12.52
N HIS A 239 34.98 49.71 -13.28
CA HIS A 239 35.65 50.91 -12.76
C HIS A 239 34.68 52.05 -12.46
N PRO A 240 34.84 52.78 -11.34
CA PRO A 240 34.02 53.95 -11.06
C PRO A 240 34.16 54.95 -12.21
N LEU A 241 33.04 55.40 -12.82
CA LEU A 241 33.12 56.32 -13.97
C LEU A 241 33.83 57.61 -13.56
N ASN A 242 34.96 57.87 -14.22
CA ASN A 242 35.79 59.04 -14.02
C ASN A 242 35.10 60.26 -14.65
N SER A 243 34.24 60.95 -13.89
CA SER A 243 33.87 62.32 -14.24
C SER A 243 34.97 63.24 -13.72
N SER A 244 35.45 64.16 -14.57
CA SER A 244 36.65 64.97 -14.37
C SER A 244 36.60 65.99 -13.20
N ASN A 245 35.79 65.75 -12.17
CA ASN A 245 35.72 66.45 -10.89
C ASN A 245 35.24 65.46 -9.80
N ASN A 246 36.03 64.43 -9.52
CA ASN A 246 35.69 63.40 -8.54
C ASN A 246 35.48 64.02 -7.15
N PRO A 247 34.27 63.98 -6.55
CA PRO A 247 34.13 64.36 -5.16
C PRO A 247 34.77 63.27 -4.29
N GLU A 248 35.51 63.67 -3.28
CA GLU A 248 36.08 62.74 -2.30
C GLU A 248 34.92 62.10 -1.53
N VAL A 249 34.75 60.77 -1.63
CA VAL A 249 33.76 60.04 -0.82
C VAL A 249 34.26 60.05 0.62
N VAL A 250 33.42 60.58 1.50
CA VAL A 250 33.72 60.73 2.91
C VAL A 250 32.58 60.19 3.75
N ASP A 251 32.87 59.71 4.95
CA ASP A 251 31.87 59.31 5.93
C ASP A 251 31.22 60.55 6.62
N PRO A 252 30.27 60.37 7.55
CA PRO A 252 29.69 61.49 8.31
C PRO A 252 30.70 62.30 9.16
N ASN A 253 31.89 61.76 9.45
CA ASN A 253 33.00 62.44 10.11
C ASN A 253 33.98 63.10 9.12
N CYS A 254 33.64 63.15 7.83
CA CYS A 254 34.49 63.65 6.76
C CYS A 254 35.76 62.83 6.51
N GLU A 255 35.78 61.55 6.90
CA GLU A 255 36.89 60.62 6.66
C GLU A 255 36.78 60.00 5.28
N LYS A 256 37.85 60.12 4.46
CA LYS A 256 37.85 59.65 3.08
C LYS A 256 38.01 58.14 3.02
N TYR A 257 37.24 57.50 2.14
CA TYR A 257 37.32 56.06 1.93
C TYR A 257 36.95 55.66 0.49
N THR A 258 37.16 54.38 0.17
CA THR A 258 36.76 53.77 -1.10
C THR A 258 35.74 52.68 -0.81
N PRO A 259 34.45 52.84 -1.21
CA PRO A 259 33.45 51.81 -0.98
C PRO A 259 33.75 50.52 -1.74
N ASP A 260 33.36 49.37 -1.17
CA ASP A 260 33.45 48.07 -1.84
C ASP A 260 32.16 47.72 -2.58
N PHE A 261 32.17 48.00 -3.88
CA PHE A 261 31.06 47.70 -4.77
C PHE A 261 31.08 46.26 -5.32
N SER A 262 32.11 45.48 -4.98
CA SER A 262 32.17 44.06 -5.32
C SER A 262 31.29 43.19 -4.42
N ASN A 263 30.85 43.76 -3.30
CA ASN A 263 30.01 43.09 -2.33
C ASN A 263 28.60 42.80 -2.90
N TYR A 264 28.08 41.59 -2.70
CA TYR A 264 26.71 41.26 -3.10
C TYR A 264 25.68 42.19 -2.47
N MET A 265 25.88 42.67 -1.25
CA MET A 265 24.97 43.54 -0.49
C MET A 265 25.10 45.05 -0.82
N SER A 266 25.94 45.40 -1.80
CA SER A 266 26.12 46.77 -2.29
C SER A 266 24.98 47.27 -3.20
N ILE A 267 24.83 48.59 -3.27
CA ILE A 267 23.82 49.33 -4.06
C ILE A 267 24.17 49.51 -5.55
N SER A 268 25.08 48.72 -6.13
CA SER A 268 25.42 48.79 -7.57
C SER A 268 24.23 48.38 -8.47
N LYS A 269 23.28 49.32 -8.67
CA LYS A 269 21.97 49.07 -9.30
C LYS A 269 22.02 48.78 -10.79
N ASN A 270 23.09 49.19 -11.49
CA ASN A 270 23.15 49.17 -12.95
C ASN A 270 24.16 48.16 -13.52
N ASN A 271 24.88 47.39 -12.70
CA ASN A 271 25.77 46.36 -13.21
C ASN A 271 25.93 45.17 -12.24
N SER A 272 25.06 44.17 -12.39
CA SER A 272 25.12 42.95 -11.57
C SER A 272 26.43 42.16 -11.75
N LEU A 273 27.19 42.38 -12.83
CA LEU A 273 28.49 41.72 -13.05
C LEU A 273 29.58 42.19 -12.08
N CYS A 274 29.41 43.35 -11.44
CA CYS A 274 30.41 43.88 -10.53
C CYS A 274 30.30 43.30 -9.12
N ARG A 275 29.14 42.76 -8.75
CA ARG A 275 28.90 42.13 -7.45
C ARG A 275 29.26 40.64 -7.53
N THR A 276 30.29 40.24 -6.80
CA THR A 276 30.96 38.93 -7.00
C THR A 276 31.31 38.20 -5.71
N GLN A 277 31.15 38.80 -4.53
CA GLN A 277 31.56 38.18 -3.28
C GLN A 277 30.81 38.73 -2.05
N PHE A 278 30.82 37.94 -0.97
CA PHE A 278 30.60 38.44 0.40
C PHE A 278 31.94 38.66 1.10
N SER A 279 31.94 39.48 2.14
CA SER A 279 33.08 39.65 3.04
C SER A 279 33.23 38.45 3.99
N TYR A 280 34.33 38.40 4.73
CA TYR A 280 34.57 37.31 5.67
C TYR A 280 33.58 37.38 6.85
N GLU A 281 33.38 38.57 7.41
CA GLU A 281 32.46 38.76 8.55
C GLU A 281 30.99 38.60 8.14
N GLN A 282 30.60 38.95 6.91
CA GLN A 282 29.28 38.58 6.37
C GLN A 282 29.06 37.07 6.40
N GLY A 283 30.07 36.26 6.06
CA GLY A 283 30.04 34.81 6.21
C GLY A 283 29.77 34.35 7.65
N LEU A 284 30.43 34.98 8.63
CA LEU A 284 30.24 34.67 10.05
C LEU A 284 28.84 35.04 10.55
N VAL A 285 28.32 36.19 10.11
CA VAL A 285 26.96 36.64 10.47
C VAL A 285 25.92 35.64 9.95
N MET A 286 26.03 35.22 8.68
CA MET A 286 25.13 34.22 8.10
C MET A 286 25.16 32.89 8.87
N HIS A 287 26.35 32.40 9.26
CA HIS A 287 26.49 31.21 10.11
C HIS A 287 25.80 31.37 11.45
N ASN A 288 25.98 32.52 12.10
CA ASN A 288 25.38 32.77 13.40
C ASN A 288 23.84 32.79 13.30
N PHE A 289 23.27 33.39 12.26
CA PHE A 289 21.83 33.36 12.03
C PHE A 289 21.31 31.93 11.79
N LEU A 290 21.97 31.14 10.94
CA LEU A 290 21.61 29.74 10.72
C LEU A 290 21.65 28.91 12.02
N GLN A 291 22.59 29.19 12.93
CA GLN A 291 22.73 28.42 14.17
C GLN A 291 21.80 28.86 15.31
N THR A 292 21.34 30.12 15.30
CA THR A 292 20.72 30.72 16.50
C THR A 292 19.35 31.33 16.27
N HIS A 293 18.93 31.59 15.02
CA HIS A 293 17.69 32.27 14.75
C HIS A 293 16.51 31.29 14.62
N PRO A 294 15.41 31.49 15.37
CA PRO A 294 14.25 30.58 15.33
C PRO A 294 13.69 30.37 13.92
N ASP A 295 13.55 31.45 13.15
CA ASP A 295 12.97 31.38 11.79
C ASP A 295 13.86 30.63 10.77
N LEU A 296 15.11 30.30 11.11
CA LEU A 296 16.01 29.52 10.26
C LEU A 296 16.33 28.13 10.85
N ALA A 297 15.79 27.79 12.03
CA ALA A 297 16.13 26.53 12.70
C ALA A 297 15.76 25.31 11.83
N ASP A 298 14.56 25.33 11.24
CA ASP A 298 13.99 24.20 10.51
C ASP A 298 14.56 24.03 9.09
N ILE A 299 15.24 25.05 8.55
CA ILE A 299 15.86 24.99 7.21
C ILE A 299 17.34 24.54 7.25
N THR A 300 17.94 24.43 8.45
CA THR A 300 19.30 23.91 8.62
C THR A 300 19.35 22.40 8.55
N ARG A 301 20.44 21.88 7.96
CA ARG A 301 20.61 20.44 7.67
C ARG A 301 21.94 19.93 8.15
N THR A 302 22.00 18.63 8.44
CA THR A 302 23.22 17.98 8.92
C THR A 302 24.22 17.79 7.79
N ALA A 303 25.49 17.56 8.14
CA ALA A 303 26.50 17.19 7.15
C ALA A 303 26.19 15.84 6.47
N LEU A 304 25.44 14.95 7.14
CA LEU A 304 25.00 13.69 6.57
C LEU A 304 23.93 13.92 5.50
N ASP A 305 22.96 14.81 5.76
CA ASP A 305 21.92 15.18 4.79
C ASP A 305 22.54 15.75 3.51
N TYR A 306 23.60 16.56 3.64
CA TYR A 306 24.32 17.12 2.49
C TYR A 306 25.11 16.05 1.72
N ALA A 307 25.81 15.15 2.41
CA ALA A 307 26.51 14.03 1.76
C ALA A 307 25.54 13.14 0.97
N ASN A 308 24.39 12.81 1.55
CA ASN A 308 23.32 12.05 0.88
C ASN A 308 22.80 12.76 -0.37
N SER A 309 22.68 14.10 -0.33
CA SER A 309 22.23 14.89 -1.48
C SER A 309 23.23 14.92 -2.65
N ILE A 310 24.54 14.83 -2.38
CA ILE A 310 25.58 14.77 -3.42
C ILE A 310 25.56 13.43 -4.15
N ASP A 311 25.33 12.34 -3.41
CA ASP A 311 25.26 10.99 -3.98
C ASP A 311 24.00 10.78 -4.87
N CYS A 312 22.99 11.62 -4.66
CA CYS A 312 21.72 11.65 -5.39
C CYS A 312 21.58 12.84 -6.33
N ASN A 313 22.53 13.01 -7.25
CA ASN A 313 22.54 14.11 -8.20
C ASN A 313 21.23 14.15 -9.05
N CYS A 314 20.58 15.31 -9.10
CA CYS A 314 19.31 15.57 -9.78
C CYS A 314 19.38 15.55 -11.32
N ASN A 315 20.40 14.95 -11.92
CA ASN A 315 20.49 14.70 -13.35
C ASN A 315 20.32 13.20 -13.61
N PRO A 316 19.08 12.73 -13.76
CA PRO A 316 18.83 11.31 -13.87
C PRO A 316 19.42 10.73 -15.17
N GLN A 317 20.13 9.62 -15.05
CA GLN A 317 20.77 8.91 -16.16
C GLN A 317 20.35 7.44 -16.13
N ASP A 318 19.54 7.04 -17.11
CA ASP A 318 19.19 5.63 -17.31
C ASP A 318 20.43 4.83 -17.74
N VAL A 319 20.58 3.64 -17.15
CA VAL A 319 21.66 2.70 -17.44
C VAL A 319 21.10 1.58 -18.31
N HIS A 320 21.59 1.48 -19.55
CA HIS A 320 21.17 0.46 -20.51
C HIS A 320 22.19 -0.68 -20.58
N LEU A 321 21.74 -1.92 -20.39
CA LEU A 321 22.56 -3.13 -20.44
C LEU A 321 22.07 -4.10 -21.51
N TYR A 322 23.01 -4.67 -22.27
CA TYR A 322 22.74 -5.61 -23.38
C TYR A 322 23.45 -6.96 -23.22
N ASN A 323 24.33 -7.08 -22.23
CA ASN A 323 25.20 -8.24 -22.04
C ASN A 323 25.26 -8.62 -20.55
N ALA A 324 26.02 -9.65 -20.22
CA ALA A 324 26.25 -10.05 -18.84
C ALA A 324 26.99 -8.96 -18.04
N THR A 325 26.44 -8.59 -16.89
CA THR A 325 26.98 -7.56 -15.99
C THR A 325 26.83 -8.01 -14.53
N THR A 326 27.76 -7.61 -13.65
CA THR A 326 27.69 -7.95 -12.22
C THR A 326 27.85 -6.71 -11.36
N TYR A 327 26.92 -6.52 -10.42
CA TYR A 327 26.94 -5.49 -9.38
C TYR A 327 27.23 -6.15 -8.03
N ALA A 328 28.46 -5.99 -7.53
CA ALA A 328 28.91 -6.57 -6.27
C ALA A 328 29.17 -5.54 -5.16
N GLY A 329 29.24 -4.26 -5.53
CA GLY A 329 29.45 -3.15 -4.61
C GLY A 329 28.15 -2.52 -4.13
N ASP A 330 28.29 -1.43 -3.40
CA ASP A 330 27.18 -0.55 -3.05
C ASP A 330 27.12 0.61 -4.07
N GLU A 331 26.03 0.71 -4.81
CA GLU A 331 25.89 1.66 -5.92
C GLU A 331 24.49 2.31 -5.91
N ILE A 332 24.45 3.62 -6.20
CA ILE A 332 23.20 4.34 -6.47
C ILE A 332 23.04 4.44 -7.99
N ILE A 333 21.92 3.96 -8.50
CA ILE A 333 21.51 4.16 -9.89
C ILE A 333 20.60 5.38 -9.92
N ASN A 334 21.15 6.54 -10.31
CA ASN A 334 20.41 7.80 -10.43
C ASN A 334 19.52 7.82 -11.68
N GLY A 335 18.71 6.78 -11.92
CA GLY A 335 17.89 6.58 -13.11
C GLY A 335 17.34 5.15 -13.17
N ASN A 336 16.77 4.75 -14.31
CA ASN A 336 16.33 3.37 -14.51
C ASN A 336 17.50 2.47 -14.91
N LEU A 337 17.51 1.24 -14.38
CA LEU A 337 18.36 0.17 -14.90
C LEU A 337 17.57 -0.65 -15.92
N ILE A 338 17.88 -0.50 -17.21
CA ILE A 338 17.15 -1.11 -18.33
C ILE A 338 17.96 -2.28 -18.89
N LEU A 339 17.38 -3.47 -18.81
CA LEU A 339 17.98 -4.73 -19.22
C LEU A 339 17.35 -5.17 -20.54
N HIS A 340 18.07 -4.99 -21.63
CA HIS A 340 17.62 -5.38 -22.96
C HIS A 340 17.80 -6.89 -23.22
N ALA A 341 17.14 -7.38 -24.27
CA ALA A 341 17.27 -8.77 -24.71
C ALA A 341 18.75 -9.23 -24.81
N GLY A 342 19.08 -10.33 -24.14
CA GLY A 342 20.44 -10.86 -24.05
C GLY A 342 21.23 -10.42 -22.80
N ALA A 343 20.76 -9.42 -22.05
CA ALA A 343 21.37 -9.03 -20.78
C ALA A 343 21.15 -10.10 -19.70
N ASP A 344 22.23 -10.50 -19.01
CA ASP A 344 22.23 -11.44 -17.89
C ASP A 344 22.89 -10.78 -16.67
N VAL A 345 22.11 -10.12 -15.84
CA VAL A 345 22.63 -9.27 -14.77
C VAL A 345 22.57 -9.97 -13.44
N LEU A 346 23.68 -9.92 -12.70
CA LEU A 346 23.83 -10.49 -11.36
C LEU A 346 24.06 -9.37 -10.35
N VAL A 347 23.23 -9.31 -9.31
CA VAL A 347 23.38 -8.38 -8.19
C VAL A 347 23.67 -9.18 -6.92
N THR A 348 24.83 -8.94 -6.33
CA THR A 348 25.27 -9.51 -5.04
C THR A 348 25.55 -8.43 -3.99
N GLY A 349 25.73 -7.18 -4.44
CA GLY A 349 25.90 -6.02 -3.57
C GLY A 349 24.59 -5.30 -3.27
N THR A 350 24.66 -3.98 -3.03
CA THR A 350 23.49 -3.13 -2.80
C THR A 350 23.28 -2.20 -3.99
N LEU A 351 22.07 -2.18 -4.53
CA LEU A 351 21.64 -1.15 -5.48
C LEU A 351 20.57 -0.29 -4.84
N ARG A 352 20.76 1.04 -4.91
CA ARG A 352 19.77 2.00 -4.43
C ARG A 352 19.21 2.83 -5.58
N PHE A 353 17.91 3.10 -5.53
CA PHE A 353 17.20 3.87 -6.54
C PHE A 353 16.49 5.08 -5.91
N PRO A 354 16.56 6.28 -6.52
CA PRO A 354 15.70 7.38 -6.13
C PRO A 354 14.22 7.08 -6.43
N GLN A 355 13.31 7.86 -5.85
CA GLN A 355 11.88 7.74 -6.10
C GLN A 355 11.55 7.95 -7.60
N GLY A 356 10.62 7.16 -8.15
CA GLY A 356 10.24 7.22 -9.56
C GLY A 356 11.16 6.46 -10.51
N TYR A 357 12.17 5.74 -9.99
CA TYR A 357 13.11 4.94 -10.75
C TYR A 357 13.18 3.50 -10.23
N GLY A 358 13.66 2.59 -11.08
CA GLY A 358 13.83 1.18 -10.72
C GLY A 358 14.47 0.37 -11.82
N ILE A 359 14.10 -0.90 -11.92
CA ILE A 359 14.68 -1.84 -12.89
C ILE A 359 13.63 -2.22 -13.94
N GLN A 360 13.99 -2.25 -15.22
CA GLN A 360 13.16 -2.78 -16.30
C GLN A 360 13.85 -4.01 -16.91
N VAL A 361 13.21 -5.16 -16.79
CA VAL A 361 13.63 -6.43 -17.40
C VAL A 361 12.79 -6.64 -18.66
N GLU A 362 13.36 -6.33 -19.83
CA GLU A 362 12.70 -6.55 -21.11
C GLU A 362 12.63 -8.04 -21.46
N ARG A 363 11.83 -8.38 -22.47
CA ARG A 363 11.81 -9.74 -23.05
C ARG A 363 13.21 -10.19 -23.43
N GLY A 364 13.51 -11.47 -23.19
CA GLY A 364 14.84 -12.04 -23.45
C GLY A 364 15.95 -11.56 -22.52
N ALA A 365 15.65 -10.79 -21.47
CA ALA A 365 16.61 -10.40 -20.44
C ALA A 365 16.41 -11.20 -19.13
N ARG A 366 17.47 -11.29 -18.33
CA ARG A 366 17.45 -11.96 -17.02
C ARG A 366 18.13 -11.11 -15.94
N LEU A 367 17.45 -10.93 -14.82
CA LEU A 367 17.98 -10.35 -13.60
C LEU A 367 18.08 -11.43 -12.51
N LYS A 368 19.26 -11.57 -11.92
CA LYS A 368 19.54 -12.42 -10.76
C LYS A 368 19.96 -11.54 -9.60
N VAL A 369 19.31 -11.68 -8.46
CA VAL A 369 19.75 -11.11 -7.19
C VAL A 369 20.09 -12.28 -6.27
N GLU A 370 21.34 -12.36 -5.85
CA GLU A 370 21.89 -13.45 -5.05
C GLU A 370 22.51 -12.87 -3.78
N GLY A 371 21.75 -12.86 -2.67
CA GLY A 371 22.15 -12.22 -1.42
C GLY A 371 22.29 -10.69 -1.46
N GLY A 372 22.01 -10.07 -2.61
CA GLY A 372 22.04 -8.62 -2.79
C GLY A 372 20.83 -7.89 -2.20
N LEU A 373 20.96 -6.58 -2.01
CA LEU A 373 19.92 -5.68 -1.50
C LEU A 373 19.50 -4.68 -2.58
N LEU A 374 18.20 -4.61 -2.86
CA LEU A 374 17.59 -3.55 -3.68
C LEU A 374 16.74 -2.66 -2.78
N THR A 375 17.09 -1.38 -2.67
CA THR A 375 16.44 -0.45 -1.71
C THR A 375 16.34 0.97 -2.26
N VAL A 376 15.74 1.85 -1.47
CA VAL A 376 15.58 3.27 -1.78
C VAL A 376 16.84 4.07 -1.48
N ALA A 377 17.12 5.08 -2.30
CA ALA A 377 18.18 6.07 -2.09
C ALA A 377 17.63 7.39 -1.51
N CYS A 378 18.53 8.29 -1.12
CA CYS A 378 18.23 9.73 -0.92
C CYS A 378 17.19 10.06 0.18
N ASP A 379 17.13 9.26 1.25
CA ASP A 379 16.17 9.41 2.35
C ASP A 379 14.69 9.44 1.92
N GLN A 380 14.39 8.91 0.72
CA GLN A 380 13.03 8.83 0.18
C GLN A 380 12.24 7.68 0.80
N HIS A 381 10.91 7.77 0.69
CA HIS A 381 10.02 6.74 1.23
C HIS A 381 9.94 5.48 0.35
N GLN A 382 10.17 5.60 -0.96
CA GLN A 382 10.11 4.46 -1.87
C GLN A 382 10.86 4.63 -3.19
N TRP A 383 11.10 3.50 -3.85
CA TRP A 383 11.47 3.39 -5.27
C TRP A 383 10.45 2.53 -6.02
N ASP A 384 10.48 2.51 -7.36
CA ASP A 384 9.37 1.91 -8.13
C ASP A 384 9.38 0.38 -8.17
N GLY A 385 10.52 -0.26 -7.85
CA GLY A 385 10.70 -1.70 -7.94
C GLY A 385 11.13 -2.19 -9.33
N ILE A 386 10.80 -3.45 -9.63
CA ILE A 386 11.24 -4.16 -10.83
C ILE A 386 10.05 -4.39 -11.77
N PHE A 387 10.15 -3.90 -13.01
CA PHE A 387 9.18 -4.15 -14.08
C PHE A 387 9.68 -5.32 -14.94
N VAL A 388 8.82 -6.31 -15.18
CA VAL A 388 9.17 -7.53 -15.91
C VAL A 388 8.24 -7.71 -17.09
N GLU A 389 8.76 -7.48 -18.30
CA GLU A 389 8.00 -7.66 -19.53
C GLU A 389 7.74 -9.14 -19.79
N GLY A 390 6.48 -9.47 -20.03
CA GLY A 390 6.05 -10.83 -20.35
C GLY A 390 5.67 -11.04 -21.81
N ASN A 391 5.29 -12.28 -22.09
CA ASN A 391 4.63 -12.67 -23.32
C ASN A 391 3.60 -13.76 -23.00
N GLY A 392 2.34 -13.36 -22.85
CA GLY A 392 1.24 -14.26 -22.48
C GLY A 392 0.88 -15.31 -23.53
N ALA A 393 1.41 -15.23 -24.75
CA ALA A 393 1.11 -16.16 -25.83
C ALA A 393 2.03 -17.39 -25.89
N ILE A 394 3.13 -17.42 -25.10
CA ILE A 394 4.11 -18.51 -25.11
C ILE A 394 4.50 -18.93 -23.67
N ASP A 395 5.19 -20.06 -23.56
CA ASP A 395 5.76 -20.53 -22.30
C ASP A 395 6.75 -19.52 -21.69
N GLN A 396 6.66 -19.33 -20.38
CA GLN A 396 7.71 -18.65 -19.63
C GLN A 396 9.04 -19.40 -19.73
N ALA A 397 10.15 -18.67 -19.84
CA ALA A 397 11.47 -19.29 -19.78
C ALA A 397 11.76 -19.83 -18.37
N GLY A 398 12.46 -20.96 -18.29
CA GLY A 398 12.94 -21.54 -17.02
C GLY A 398 14.09 -20.72 -16.40
N PRO A 399 14.43 -20.92 -15.11
CA PRO A 399 15.48 -20.13 -14.46
C PRO A 399 16.90 -20.49 -14.93
N ALA A 400 17.10 -21.71 -15.44
CA ALA A 400 18.44 -22.23 -15.78
C ALA A 400 19.01 -21.67 -17.09
N ALA A 401 18.19 -21.55 -18.13
CA ALA A 401 18.61 -21.08 -19.45
C ALA A 401 18.34 -19.58 -19.60
N MET A 402 19.13 -18.91 -20.43
CA MET A 402 18.81 -17.54 -20.84
C MET A 402 17.53 -17.53 -21.67
N PRO A 403 16.59 -16.61 -21.40
CA PRO A 403 15.40 -16.45 -22.22
C PRO A 403 15.78 -16.02 -23.65
N GLN A 404 15.07 -16.53 -24.64
CA GLN A 404 15.16 -16.09 -26.03
C GLN A 404 14.58 -14.68 -26.20
N ALA A 405 14.92 -13.99 -27.29
CA ALA A 405 14.57 -12.57 -27.50
C ALA A 405 13.09 -12.21 -27.35
N ASN A 406 12.16 -13.15 -27.56
CA ASN A 406 10.72 -12.92 -27.42
C ASN A 406 10.10 -13.65 -26.21
N GLU A 407 10.89 -14.39 -25.45
CA GLU A 407 10.46 -15.00 -24.19
C GLU A 407 10.38 -13.94 -23.10
N ALA A 408 9.53 -14.19 -22.09
CA ALA A 408 9.37 -13.28 -20.97
C ALA A 408 10.72 -12.94 -20.31
N GLY A 409 10.85 -11.70 -19.85
CA GLY A 409 11.88 -11.32 -18.91
C GLY A 409 11.81 -12.19 -17.66
N VAL A 410 12.98 -12.49 -17.09
CA VAL A 410 13.10 -13.41 -15.95
C VAL A 410 13.77 -12.71 -14.77
N VAL A 411 13.10 -12.72 -13.62
CA VAL A 411 13.67 -12.29 -12.33
C VAL A 411 13.89 -13.51 -11.45
N ILE A 412 15.10 -13.61 -10.89
CA ILE A 412 15.51 -14.69 -9.97
C ILE A 412 16.04 -14.06 -8.69
N LEU A 413 15.43 -14.36 -7.55
CA LEU A 413 15.86 -13.93 -6.24
C LEU A 413 16.28 -15.16 -5.42
N THR A 414 17.53 -15.22 -4.98
CA THR A 414 18.04 -16.35 -4.19
C THR A 414 19.05 -15.93 -3.11
N LEU A 415 19.41 -16.88 -2.24
CA LEU A 415 20.50 -16.74 -1.27
C LEU A 415 20.35 -15.55 -0.31
N GLY A 416 19.13 -15.25 0.11
CA GLY A 416 18.82 -14.13 1.00
C GLY A 416 18.70 -12.78 0.29
N ALA A 417 18.44 -12.78 -1.02
CA ALA A 417 18.16 -11.55 -1.77
C ALA A 417 17.05 -10.75 -1.09
N THR A 418 17.28 -9.46 -0.89
CA THR A 418 16.36 -8.57 -0.18
C THR A 418 15.90 -7.44 -1.10
N ILE A 419 14.59 -7.23 -1.17
CA ILE A 419 13.97 -6.06 -1.77
C ILE A 419 13.23 -5.32 -0.66
N GLU A 420 13.51 -4.04 -0.47
CA GLU A 420 12.83 -3.26 0.56
C GLU A 420 12.38 -1.88 0.07
N LYS A 421 11.32 -1.36 0.70
CA LYS A 421 10.76 -0.02 0.47
C LYS A 421 10.43 0.25 -1.01
N ALA A 422 9.99 -0.77 -1.75
CA ALA A 422 9.52 -0.61 -3.11
C ALA A 422 8.00 -0.32 -3.12
N GLY A 423 7.53 0.51 -4.05
CA GLY A 423 6.09 0.64 -4.34
C GLY A 423 5.52 -0.73 -4.76
N ILE A 424 6.05 -1.33 -5.82
CA ILE A 424 5.78 -2.73 -6.14
C ILE A 424 7.11 -3.40 -6.41
N ALA A 425 7.59 -4.25 -5.50
CA ALA A 425 8.91 -4.87 -5.61
C ALA A 425 9.10 -5.61 -6.96
N ILE A 426 8.09 -6.36 -7.42
CA ILE A 426 8.09 -6.96 -8.76
C ILE A 426 6.73 -6.78 -9.43
N ASN A 427 6.69 -6.17 -10.61
CA ASN A 427 5.49 -5.92 -11.38
C ASN A 427 5.62 -6.52 -12.79
N THR A 428 4.78 -7.48 -13.15
CA THR A 428 4.88 -8.19 -14.44
C THR A 428 4.17 -7.45 -15.58
N ILE A 429 4.52 -6.18 -15.75
CA ILE A 429 4.04 -5.28 -16.83
C ILE A 429 5.22 -4.59 -17.49
N LYS A 430 4.95 -3.97 -18.63
CA LYS A 430 5.86 -3.01 -19.23
C LYS A 430 5.78 -1.67 -18.49
N ARG A 431 6.94 -1.10 -18.16
CA ARG A 431 7.05 0.20 -17.47
C ARG A 431 6.30 1.28 -18.28
N SER A 432 5.52 2.12 -17.58
CA SER A 432 4.69 3.19 -18.16
C SER A 432 3.55 2.72 -19.11
N GLU A 433 3.31 1.41 -19.23
CA GLU A 433 2.29 0.82 -20.11
C GLU A 433 1.46 -0.24 -19.35
N SER A 434 0.87 0.13 -18.21
CA SER A 434 0.20 -0.82 -17.29
C SER A 434 -0.91 -1.67 -17.92
N TRP A 435 -1.57 -1.16 -18.96
CA TRP A 435 -2.68 -1.83 -19.65
C TRP A 435 -2.32 -2.40 -21.02
N ASN A 436 -1.03 -2.67 -21.25
CA ASN A 436 -0.58 -3.32 -22.48
C ASN A 436 -0.49 -4.86 -22.30
N ALA A 437 -1.58 -5.55 -22.66
CA ALA A 437 -1.72 -6.99 -22.50
C ALA A 437 -0.68 -7.80 -23.28
N ASP A 438 -0.08 -7.25 -24.33
CA ASP A 438 0.97 -7.93 -25.08
C ASP A 438 2.18 -8.20 -24.17
N TYR A 439 2.46 -7.32 -23.21
CA TYR A 439 3.65 -7.39 -22.33
C TYR A 439 3.38 -7.94 -20.93
N TRP A 440 2.23 -8.58 -20.70
CA TRP A 440 1.96 -9.29 -19.45
C TRP A 440 2.56 -10.70 -19.42
N GLY A 441 2.73 -11.28 -18.22
CA GLY A 441 3.23 -12.65 -18.04
C GLY A 441 4.73 -12.79 -17.82
N GLY A 442 5.38 -11.78 -17.23
CA GLY A 442 6.78 -11.87 -16.78
C GLY A 442 7.02 -13.04 -15.81
N ALA A 443 8.23 -13.59 -15.78
CA ALA A 443 8.54 -14.78 -14.97
C ALA A 443 9.33 -14.44 -13.71
N VAL A 444 8.87 -14.93 -12.55
CA VAL A 444 9.44 -14.62 -11.23
C VAL A 444 9.78 -15.88 -10.44
N TYR A 445 11.06 -16.05 -10.11
CA TYR A 445 11.55 -17.15 -9.30
C TYR A 445 12.15 -16.60 -8.00
N ALA A 446 11.39 -16.66 -6.92
CA ALA A 446 11.88 -16.26 -5.60
C ALA A 446 12.09 -17.49 -4.72
N GLN A 447 13.29 -17.64 -4.17
CA GLN A 447 13.61 -18.69 -3.22
C GLN A 447 14.54 -18.18 -2.13
N ASN A 448 14.21 -18.32 -0.84
CA ASN A 448 15.02 -17.74 0.24
C ASN A 448 15.27 -16.24 -0.03
N ALA A 449 14.19 -15.47 -0.13
CA ALA A 449 14.22 -14.05 -0.46
C ALA A 449 13.34 -13.24 0.49
N PHE A 450 13.71 -11.99 0.73
CA PHE A 450 13.05 -11.09 1.68
C PHE A 450 12.41 -9.91 0.96
N PHE A 451 11.15 -9.62 1.29
CA PHE A 451 10.41 -8.45 0.84
C PHE A 451 9.97 -7.65 2.07
N LYS A 452 10.59 -6.49 2.29
CA LYS A 452 10.41 -5.71 3.54
C LYS A 452 9.84 -4.32 3.24
N ASP A 453 8.75 -3.97 3.89
CA ASP A 453 8.13 -2.63 3.78
C ASP A 453 7.80 -2.21 2.34
N CYS A 454 7.58 -3.19 1.46
CA CYS A 454 7.10 -2.94 0.11
C CYS A 454 5.59 -2.71 0.16
N TYR A 455 5.07 -1.78 -0.64
CA TYR A 455 3.61 -1.64 -0.76
C TYR A 455 2.99 -2.91 -1.36
N ARG A 456 3.69 -3.55 -2.31
CA ARG A 456 3.49 -4.95 -2.72
C ARG A 456 4.79 -5.70 -2.96
N ALA A 457 4.86 -6.97 -2.55
CA ALA A 457 6.00 -7.84 -2.86
C ALA A 457 6.00 -8.26 -4.34
N ALA A 458 4.83 -8.59 -4.89
CA ALA A 458 4.69 -8.84 -6.32
C ALA A 458 3.28 -8.57 -6.85
N ALA A 459 3.19 -8.16 -8.11
CA ALA A 459 1.96 -8.02 -8.87
C ALA A 459 2.06 -8.78 -10.19
N PHE A 460 1.18 -9.77 -10.37
CA PHE A 460 1.10 -10.60 -11.57
C PHE A 460 -0.10 -10.20 -12.41
N MET A 461 0.14 -9.88 -13.69
CA MET A 461 -0.88 -9.62 -14.68
C MET A 461 -1.10 -10.82 -15.59
N LYS A 462 -2.29 -10.86 -16.22
CA LYS A 462 -2.86 -12.03 -16.91
C LYS A 462 -1.82 -12.90 -17.61
N TYR A 463 -1.71 -14.13 -17.14
CA TYR A 463 -0.96 -15.22 -17.79
C TYR A 463 -1.73 -16.54 -17.63
N ARG A 464 -2.46 -16.91 -18.68
CA ARG A 464 -3.18 -18.19 -18.80
C ARG A 464 -2.78 -18.88 -20.09
N PRO A 465 -1.60 -19.52 -20.13
CA PRO A 465 -1.16 -20.16 -21.35
C PRO A 465 -2.01 -21.42 -21.61
N TYR A 466 -2.20 -21.77 -22.89
CA TYR A 466 -3.05 -22.89 -23.32
C TYR A 466 -2.58 -24.25 -22.75
N VAL A 467 -3.44 -25.27 -22.82
CA VAL A 467 -3.19 -26.63 -22.29
C VAL A 467 -1.80 -27.15 -22.69
N GLY A 468 -1.02 -27.56 -21.67
CA GLY A 468 0.36 -28.05 -21.81
C GLY A 468 1.43 -27.04 -21.37
N HIS A 469 1.06 -25.79 -21.13
CA HIS A 469 1.93 -24.72 -20.67
C HIS A 469 1.66 -24.43 -19.18
N ALA A 470 2.72 -24.35 -18.38
CA ALA A 470 2.62 -24.09 -16.94
C ALA A 470 3.24 -22.74 -16.61
N ASN A 471 2.58 -21.98 -15.75
CA ASN A 471 3.21 -20.84 -15.11
C ASN A 471 4.39 -21.34 -14.28
N LYS A 472 5.55 -20.73 -14.49
CA LYS A 472 6.79 -21.14 -13.84
C LYS A 472 7.14 -20.24 -12.66
N SER A 473 6.35 -19.20 -12.44
CA SER A 473 6.55 -18.28 -11.33
C SER A 473 6.25 -18.95 -9.99
N ARG A 474 7.12 -18.72 -8.99
CA ARG A 474 7.03 -19.39 -7.69
C ARG A 474 7.75 -18.62 -6.59
N PHE A 475 7.25 -18.78 -5.37
CA PHE A 475 7.81 -18.28 -4.12
C PHE A 475 8.03 -19.46 -3.17
N ILE A 476 9.27 -19.69 -2.79
CA ILE A 476 9.66 -20.81 -1.92
C ILE A 476 10.52 -20.27 -0.78
N ASP A 477 10.14 -20.48 0.48
CA ASP A 477 10.95 -20.01 1.62
C ASP A 477 11.19 -18.48 1.54
N CYS A 478 10.19 -17.71 1.09
CA CYS A 478 10.28 -16.25 1.05
C CYS A 478 9.63 -15.62 2.27
N ASP A 479 10.17 -14.49 2.70
CA ASP A 479 9.69 -13.75 3.85
C ASP A 479 9.17 -12.36 3.42
N ILE A 480 7.87 -12.16 3.50
CA ILE A 480 7.15 -10.97 3.04
C ILE A 480 6.54 -10.28 4.27
N ARG A 481 7.11 -9.15 4.67
CA ARG A 481 6.72 -8.45 5.92
C ARG A 481 6.48 -6.96 5.76
N GLY A 482 5.48 -6.47 6.47
CA GLY A 482 5.28 -5.04 6.73
C GLY A 482 5.77 -4.66 8.13
N THR A 483 6.96 -4.08 8.25
CA THR A 483 7.47 -3.56 9.53
C THR A 483 7.07 -2.10 9.69
N GLY A 484 6.20 -1.79 10.65
CA GLY A 484 5.70 -0.43 10.90
C GLY A 484 4.54 0.01 9.99
N ASN A 485 4.27 1.33 9.98
CA ASN A 485 3.11 1.92 9.29
C ASN A 485 3.46 2.56 7.94
N TYR A 486 4.48 2.05 7.22
CA TYR A 486 4.90 2.61 5.92
C TYR A 486 3.76 2.73 4.91
N TRP A 487 2.90 1.71 4.87
CA TRP A 487 1.81 1.62 3.90
C TRP A 487 0.52 1.21 4.60
N PRO A 488 -0.49 2.11 4.72
CA PRO A 488 -1.74 1.78 5.41
C PRO A 488 -2.56 0.70 4.69
N ASN A 489 -2.32 0.47 3.40
CA ASN A 489 -3.04 -0.49 2.55
C ASN A 489 -2.09 -1.48 1.85
N SER A 490 -0.99 -1.91 2.47
CA SER A 490 -0.07 -2.87 1.85
C SER A 490 -0.74 -4.21 1.56
N THR A 491 -0.31 -4.86 0.47
CA THR A 491 -0.71 -6.22 0.08
C THR A 491 0.55 -7.06 -0.12
N GLY A 492 0.56 -8.34 0.23
CA GLY A 492 1.73 -9.19 0.00
C GLY A 492 1.93 -9.45 -1.49
N VAL A 493 1.15 -10.35 -2.08
CA VAL A 493 1.16 -10.60 -3.53
C VAL A 493 -0.24 -10.46 -4.12
N THR A 494 -0.35 -9.74 -5.23
CA THR A 494 -1.59 -9.63 -6.02
C THR A 494 -1.49 -10.41 -7.31
N ILE A 495 -2.48 -11.24 -7.61
CA ILE A 495 -2.54 -12.10 -8.79
C ILE A 495 -3.80 -11.77 -9.59
N TRP A 496 -3.62 -11.28 -10.82
CA TRP A 496 -4.72 -10.88 -11.70
C TRP A 496 -4.75 -11.78 -12.93
N ALA A 497 -5.84 -12.52 -13.11
CA ALA A 497 -6.07 -13.35 -14.30
C ALA A 497 -4.91 -14.29 -14.64
N THR A 498 -4.19 -14.79 -13.63
CA THR A 498 -2.97 -15.57 -13.78
C THR A 498 -3.08 -16.89 -13.05
N ASP A 499 -2.80 -17.99 -13.77
CA ASP A 499 -3.01 -19.33 -13.25
C ASP A 499 -1.68 -20.02 -12.93
N GLY A 500 -1.61 -20.77 -11.84
CA GLY A 500 -0.55 -21.74 -11.55
C GLY A 500 0.66 -21.20 -10.79
N ILE A 501 0.54 -20.06 -10.10
CA ILE A 501 1.64 -19.57 -9.24
C ILE A 501 1.69 -20.42 -7.96
N GLN A 502 2.91 -20.85 -7.60
CA GLN A 502 3.15 -21.69 -6.42
C GLN A 502 3.76 -20.91 -5.25
N PHE A 503 3.21 -21.13 -4.06
CA PHE A 503 3.70 -20.62 -2.78
C PHE A 503 4.00 -21.80 -1.84
N LYS A 504 5.26 -21.94 -1.40
CA LYS A 504 5.70 -22.96 -0.45
C LYS A 504 6.58 -22.38 0.64
N GLU A 505 6.35 -22.77 1.89
CA GLU A 505 7.23 -22.44 3.02
C GLU A 505 7.41 -20.92 3.22
N ASN A 506 6.49 -20.07 2.75
CA ASN A 506 6.64 -18.62 2.81
C ASN A 506 6.03 -18.04 4.09
N THR A 507 6.52 -16.88 4.51
CA THR A 507 5.92 -16.06 5.57
C THR A 507 5.29 -14.79 4.98
N PHE A 508 4.06 -14.50 5.39
CA PHE A 508 3.33 -13.26 5.13
C PHE A 508 2.93 -12.66 6.49
N GLU A 509 3.64 -11.63 6.93
CA GLU A 509 3.47 -11.06 8.27
C GLU A 509 3.17 -9.55 8.24
N ASP A 510 2.22 -9.13 9.07
CA ASP A 510 1.87 -7.73 9.34
C ASP A 510 1.45 -6.92 8.09
N ILE A 511 0.88 -7.60 7.08
CA ILE A 511 0.34 -6.97 5.87
C ILE A 511 -1.02 -6.34 6.16
N LYS A 512 -1.19 -5.06 5.78
CA LYS A 512 -2.37 -4.29 6.20
C LYS A 512 -3.66 -4.68 5.49
N GLN A 513 -3.60 -5.27 4.30
CA GLN A 513 -4.76 -5.75 3.56
C GLN A 513 -4.80 -7.27 3.45
N SER A 514 -4.05 -7.88 2.52
CA SER A 514 -4.07 -9.33 2.33
C SER A 514 -2.67 -9.87 2.09
N GLY A 515 -2.32 -10.99 2.71
CA GLY A 515 -1.09 -11.71 2.40
C GLY A 515 -1.06 -12.14 0.93
N LEU A 516 -2.09 -12.84 0.49
CA LEU A 516 -2.35 -13.12 -0.93
C LEU A 516 -3.70 -12.57 -1.36
N LEU A 517 -3.73 -11.86 -2.48
CA LEU A 517 -4.94 -11.33 -3.08
C LEU A 517 -5.06 -11.81 -4.52
N VAL A 518 -6.05 -12.66 -4.78
CA VAL A 518 -6.19 -13.44 -6.02
C VAL A 518 -7.47 -13.06 -6.72
N TYR A 519 -7.36 -12.57 -7.96
CA TYR A 519 -8.46 -12.08 -8.76
C TYR A 519 -8.55 -12.82 -10.08
N ASP A 520 -9.69 -13.48 -10.32
CA ASP A 520 -9.94 -14.29 -11.51
C ASP A 520 -8.73 -15.19 -11.80
N ALA A 521 -8.18 -15.87 -10.80
CA ALA A 521 -6.90 -16.53 -10.94
C ALA A 521 -6.87 -17.89 -10.24
N PHE A 522 -5.87 -18.70 -10.60
CA PHE A 522 -5.57 -19.96 -9.94
C PHE A 522 -4.23 -19.91 -9.22
N ALA A 523 -4.24 -20.15 -7.91
CA ALA A 523 -3.04 -20.16 -7.08
C ALA A 523 -2.94 -21.41 -6.19
N GLU A 524 -1.70 -21.85 -5.98
CA GLU A 524 -1.36 -23.06 -5.24
C GLU A 524 -0.51 -22.70 -4.00
N VAL A 525 -1.06 -22.89 -2.81
CA VAL A 525 -0.42 -22.55 -1.52
C VAL A 525 -0.19 -23.82 -0.72
N PHE A 526 1.02 -24.36 -0.78
CA PHE A 526 1.34 -25.68 -0.23
C PHE A 526 2.43 -25.63 0.82
N TYR A 527 2.31 -26.44 1.86
CA TYR A 527 3.37 -26.77 2.81
C TYR A 527 3.90 -25.56 3.59
N ASP A 528 3.63 -25.54 4.90
CA ASP A 528 4.34 -24.71 5.88
C ASP A 528 4.42 -23.21 5.55
N ASN A 529 3.43 -22.67 4.82
CA ASN A 529 3.30 -21.22 4.69
C ASN A 529 2.69 -20.66 5.99
N LEU A 530 3.21 -19.53 6.45
CA LEU A 530 2.73 -18.80 7.61
C LEU A 530 2.07 -17.49 7.17
N PHE A 531 0.81 -17.29 7.54
CA PHE A 531 0.09 -16.03 7.39
C PHE A 531 -0.20 -15.47 8.77
N LYS A 532 0.43 -14.37 9.15
CA LYS A 532 0.36 -13.82 10.50
C LYS A 532 0.03 -12.33 10.58
N GLY A 533 -0.87 -11.94 11.48
CA GLY A 533 -1.11 -10.52 11.81
C GLY A 533 -1.68 -9.69 10.66
N ASN A 534 -2.26 -10.33 9.64
CA ASN A 534 -2.80 -9.67 8.46
C ASN A 534 -4.29 -9.34 8.63
N GLN A 535 -4.81 -8.36 7.90
CA GLN A 535 -6.28 -8.17 7.84
C GLN A 535 -6.96 -9.38 7.18
N TYR A 536 -6.41 -9.85 6.06
CA TYR A 536 -6.76 -11.12 5.44
C TYR A 536 -5.49 -11.97 5.25
N GLY A 537 -5.52 -13.25 5.62
CA GLY A 537 -4.43 -14.16 5.25
C GLY A 537 -4.39 -14.36 3.74
N ILE A 538 -5.49 -14.90 3.20
CA ILE A 538 -5.69 -15.11 1.77
C ILE A 538 -7.10 -14.66 1.38
N THR A 539 -7.19 -13.89 0.29
CA THR A 539 -8.45 -13.49 -0.34
C THR A 539 -8.47 -13.92 -1.79
N GLY A 540 -9.49 -14.70 -2.19
CA GLY A 540 -9.72 -15.13 -3.57
C GLY A 540 -11.07 -14.65 -4.08
N ILE A 541 -11.09 -13.94 -5.20
CA ILE A 541 -12.29 -13.32 -5.76
C ILE A 541 -12.36 -13.62 -7.26
N ALA A 542 -13.52 -14.01 -7.75
CA ALA A 542 -13.78 -14.11 -9.19
C ALA A 542 -15.02 -13.32 -9.60
N SER A 543 -15.02 -12.79 -10.83
CA SER A 543 -16.13 -12.00 -11.40
C SER A 543 -17.12 -12.79 -12.23
N ALA A 544 -16.79 -14.04 -12.57
CA ALA A 544 -17.65 -14.92 -13.32
C ALA A 544 -17.26 -16.38 -13.08
N PRO A 545 -18.13 -17.34 -13.43
CA PRO A 545 -17.74 -18.74 -13.53
C PRO A 545 -16.52 -18.94 -14.43
N PHE A 546 -15.79 -20.03 -14.24
CA PHE A 546 -14.59 -20.38 -15.01
C PHE A 546 -13.41 -19.39 -14.91
N LEU A 547 -13.43 -18.44 -13.98
CA LEU A 547 -12.34 -17.47 -13.86
C LEU A 547 -11.41 -17.70 -12.67
N GLY A 548 -11.85 -18.30 -11.57
CA GLY A 548 -10.99 -18.45 -10.38
C GLY A 548 -11.20 -19.75 -9.60
N SER A 549 -10.11 -20.25 -9.02
CA SER A 549 -10.07 -21.37 -8.06
C SER A 549 -8.77 -21.31 -7.28
N MET A 550 -8.63 -22.01 -6.16
CA MET A 550 -7.37 -22.07 -5.41
C MET A 550 -7.20 -23.40 -4.69
N ILE A 551 -5.96 -23.74 -4.35
CA ILE A 551 -5.67 -24.86 -3.46
C ILE A 551 -4.80 -24.36 -2.31
N ILE A 552 -5.33 -24.45 -1.09
CA ILE A 552 -4.71 -24.04 0.17
C ILE A 552 -4.46 -25.30 1.00
N GLY A 553 -3.22 -25.77 0.96
CA GLY A 553 -2.75 -26.98 1.62
C GLY A 553 -2.99 -28.26 0.82
N LYS A 554 -2.57 -29.41 1.36
CA LYS A 554 -2.69 -30.73 0.69
C LYS A 554 -3.06 -31.84 1.66
N THR A 555 -3.93 -32.74 1.20
CA THR A 555 -4.46 -33.88 1.98
C THR A 555 -3.48 -35.05 2.10
N SER A 556 -2.44 -35.11 1.26
CA SER A 556 -1.52 -36.25 1.16
C SER A 556 -0.36 -36.26 2.17
N THR A 557 -0.15 -35.16 2.91
CA THR A 557 1.01 -35.01 3.81
C THR A 557 0.58 -34.41 5.16
N GLY A 558 0.14 -35.24 6.11
CA GLY A 558 -0.33 -34.80 7.44
C GLY A 558 0.71 -34.10 8.34
N VAL A 559 1.94 -33.89 7.85
CA VAL A 559 3.05 -33.24 8.57
C VAL A 559 3.39 -31.84 8.07
N HIS A 560 2.93 -31.44 6.88
CA HIS A 560 3.20 -30.13 6.30
C HIS A 560 1.89 -29.34 6.17
N ARG A 561 1.65 -28.43 7.11
CA ARG A 561 0.39 -27.68 7.27
C ARG A 561 0.68 -26.20 7.11
N ASN A 562 -0.15 -25.48 6.35
CA ASN A 562 -0.07 -24.02 6.40
C ASN A 562 -0.68 -23.54 7.71
N VAL A 563 -0.12 -22.45 8.24
CA VAL A 563 -0.51 -21.87 9.52
C VAL A 563 -1.03 -20.46 9.30
N PHE A 564 -2.18 -20.17 9.89
CA PHE A 564 -2.80 -18.86 9.90
C PHE A 564 -3.01 -18.43 11.35
N GLU A 565 -2.30 -17.39 11.78
CA GLU A 565 -2.23 -16.93 13.16
C GLU A 565 -2.59 -15.44 13.24
N ASP A 566 -3.43 -15.03 14.19
CA ASP A 566 -3.69 -13.61 14.52
C ASP A 566 -4.13 -12.73 13.32
N ASN A 567 -4.57 -13.34 12.21
CA ASN A 567 -5.17 -12.60 11.11
C ASN A 567 -6.60 -12.22 11.49
N TYR A 568 -7.09 -11.06 11.04
CA TYR A 568 -8.49 -10.71 11.29
C TYR A 568 -9.44 -11.72 10.64
N ILE A 569 -9.26 -12.01 9.34
CA ILE A 569 -9.91 -13.13 8.66
C ILE A 569 -8.82 -14.01 8.03
N HIS A 570 -8.80 -15.31 8.32
CA HIS A 570 -7.72 -16.16 7.82
C HIS A 570 -7.85 -16.41 6.31
N VAL A 571 -9.03 -16.82 5.84
CA VAL A 571 -9.28 -17.10 4.42
C VAL A 571 -10.65 -16.59 3.99
N HIS A 572 -10.70 -15.82 2.90
CA HIS A 572 -11.92 -15.32 2.29
C HIS A 572 -12.00 -15.72 0.81
N ALA A 573 -13.13 -16.25 0.39
CA ALA A 573 -13.41 -16.63 -0.99
C ALA A 573 -14.76 -16.08 -1.45
N SER A 574 -14.79 -15.51 -2.65
CA SER A 574 -15.98 -14.96 -3.28
C SER A 574 -16.05 -15.33 -4.76
N GLY A 575 -17.06 -16.09 -5.17
CA GLY A 575 -17.29 -16.39 -6.59
C GLY A 575 -16.39 -17.49 -7.18
N LEU A 576 -15.62 -18.24 -6.38
CA LEU A 576 -14.61 -19.18 -6.88
C LEU A 576 -15.24 -20.48 -7.42
N GLN A 577 -15.57 -20.48 -8.71
CA GLN A 577 -16.13 -21.62 -9.43
C GLN A 577 -15.38 -21.84 -10.75
N HIS A 578 -14.40 -22.75 -10.78
CA HIS A 578 -13.69 -23.11 -12.02
C HIS A 578 -13.63 -24.63 -12.24
N PRO A 579 -14.59 -25.23 -12.99
CA PRO A 579 -14.63 -26.68 -13.24
C PRO A 579 -13.31 -27.22 -13.82
N GLY A 580 -12.71 -26.51 -14.79
CA GLY A 580 -11.44 -26.89 -15.41
C GLY A 580 -10.17 -26.67 -14.58
N LYS A 581 -10.24 -26.25 -13.32
CA LYS A 581 -9.09 -26.19 -12.39
C LYS A 581 -9.36 -26.98 -11.10
N GLY A 582 -10.51 -27.65 -11.04
CA GLY A 582 -10.96 -28.35 -9.84
C GLY A 582 -11.53 -27.40 -8.78
N LYS A 583 -11.98 -28.01 -7.68
CA LYS A 583 -12.62 -27.31 -6.56
C LYS A 583 -11.65 -26.40 -5.83
N TYR A 584 -12.17 -25.28 -5.34
CA TYR A 584 -11.51 -24.47 -4.34
C TYR A 584 -11.29 -25.30 -3.07
N THR A 585 -10.04 -25.65 -2.78
CA THR A 585 -9.73 -26.63 -1.75
C THR A 585 -8.98 -25.97 -0.60
N ILE A 586 -9.50 -26.11 0.62
CA ILE A 586 -8.84 -25.71 1.86
C ILE A 586 -8.60 -26.99 2.67
N ALA A 587 -7.39 -27.52 2.59
CA ALA A 587 -7.08 -28.82 3.16
C ALA A 587 -5.84 -28.82 4.04
N ASN A 588 -5.92 -29.42 5.23
CA ASN A 588 -4.76 -29.67 6.10
C ASN A 588 -4.06 -28.37 6.55
N ASN A 589 -4.82 -27.39 7.06
CA ASN A 589 -4.31 -26.11 7.57
C ASN A 589 -4.70 -25.90 9.04
N ASP A 590 -3.94 -25.07 9.74
CA ASP A 590 -4.19 -24.64 11.11
C ASP A 590 -4.59 -23.16 11.15
N PHE A 591 -5.74 -22.88 11.74
CA PHE A 591 -6.32 -21.54 11.89
C PHE A 591 -6.49 -21.24 13.38
N PHE A 592 -5.85 -20.19 13.89
CA PHE A 592 -6.03 -19.79 15.28
C PHE A 592 -5.92 -18.29 15.53
N ASN A 593 -6.64 -17.84 16.56
CA ASN A 593 -6.64 -16.46 17.06
C ASN A 593 -7.12 -15.37 16.07
N GLY A 594 -8.01 -15.70 15.14
CA GLY A 594 -8.66 -14.71 14.27
C GLY A 594 -10.07 -14.31 14.71
N LEU A 595 -10.73 -13.45 13.93
CA LEU A 595 -12.19 -13.27 14.03
C LEU A 595 -12.92 -14.45 13.36
N ALA A 596 -12.44 -14.86 12.18
CA ALA A 596 -13.01 -15.95 11.40
C ALA A 596 -11.95 -16.81 10.69
N GLY A 597 -12.17 -18.12 10.70
CA GLY A 597 -11.41 -19.11 9.94
C GLY A 597 -11.58 -18.95 8.43
N VAL A 598 -12.71 -19.42 7.93
CA VAL A 598 -13.00 -19.46 6.50
C VAL A 598 -14.31 -18.76 6.20
N ILE A 599 -14.31 -17.90 5.19
CA ILE A 599 -15.54 -17.24 4.71
C ILE A 599 -15.73 -17.53 3.23
N MET A 600 -16.92 -18.01 2.89
CA MET A 600 -17.38 -18.27 1.53
C MET A 600 -18.55 -17.36 1.22
N ASP A 601 -18.40 -16.48 0.24
CA ASP A 601 -19.40 -15.51 -0.16
C ASP A 601 -19.87 -15.72 -1.61
N GLY A 602 -21.18 -15.84 -1.80
CA GLY A 602 -21.80 -16.15 -3.09
C GLY A 602 -21.31 -17.48 -3.68
N THR A 603 -21.57 -17.71 -4.98
CA THR A 603 -21.26 -18.98 -5.66
C THR A 603 -19.81 -19.43 -5.46
N ASN A 604 -19.60 -20.57 -4.80
CA ASN A 604 -18.28 -21.19 -4.65
C ASN A 604 -18.38 -22.71 -4.83
N ASN A 605 -17.41 -23.32 -5.53
CA ASN A 605 -17.28 -24.77 -5.65
C ASN A 605 -16.10 -25.24 -4.79
N TYR A 606 -16.37 -25.55 -3.51
CA TYR A 606 -15.35 -25.71 -2.48
C TYR A 606 -15.30 -27.10 -1.81
N THR A 607 -14.16 -27.36 -1.17
CA THR A 607 -13.97 -28.46 -0.22
C THR A 607 -13.05 -28.00 0.90
N VAL A 608 -13.58 -27.95 2.13
CA VAL A 608 -12.86 -27.59 3.35
C VAL A 608 -12.68 -28.85 4.19
N ARG A 609 -11.44 -29.37 4.28
CA ARG A 609 -11.21 -30.64 4.97
C ARG A 609 -9.93 -30.76 5.77
N LYS A 610 -9.97 -31.54 6.85
CA LYS A 610 -8.78 -31.85 7.68
C LYS A 610 -8.09 -30.61 8.26
N ASN A 611 -8.81 -29.51 8.42
CA ASN A 611 -8.30 -28.30 9.04
C ASN A 611 -8.52 -28.33 10.55
N SER A 612 -7.68 -27.58 11.26
CA SER A 612 -7.87 -27.29 12.68
C SER A 612 -8.26 -25.83 12.82
N PHE A 613 -9.37 -25.59 13.50
CA PHE A 613 -9.85 -24.27 13.89
C PHE A 613 -9.74 -24.20 15.42
N LEU A 614 -9.13 -23.13 15.94
CA LEU A 614 -8.86 -22.99 17.37
C LEU A 614 -8.98 -21.54 17.85
N ASN A 615 -9.67 -21.33 18.97
CA ASN A 615 -9.70 -20.06 19.71
C ASN A 615 -10.04 -18.84 18.83
N GLN A 616 -11.18 -18.90 18.17
CA GLN A 616 -11.70 -17.81 17.34
C GLN A 616 -13.23 -17.74 17.46
N PRO A 617 -13.87 -16.56 17.40
CA PRO A 617 -15.31 -16.46 17.51
C PRO A 617 -16.07 -17.29 16.45
N LEU A 618 -15.59 -17.28 15.20
CA LEU A 618 -16.24 -17.94 14.07
C LEU A 618 -15.30 -18.94 13.39
N GLY A 619 -15.72 -20.20 13.27
CA GLY A 619 -14.97 -21.21 12.51
C GLY A 619 -15.09 -20.99 11.00
N ALA A 620 -16.30 -21.12 10.47
CA ALA A 620 -16.60 -20.92 9.07
C ALA A 620 -17.95 -20.21 8.85
N VAL A 621 -18.00 -19.33 7.86
CA VAL A 621 -19.21 -18.63 7.41
C VAL A 621 -19.42 -18.90 5.92
N VAL A 622 -20.62 -19.34 5.57
CA VAL A 622 -21.01 -19.67 4.21
C VAL A 622 -22.30 -18.94 3.89
N SER A 623 -22.23 -18.02 2.93
CA SER A 623 -23.37 -17.19 2.57
C SER A 623 -23.67 -17.31 1.08
N SER A 624 -24.82 -17.90 0.79
CA SER A 624 -25.32 -18.11 -0.58
C SER A 624 -24.30 -18.79 -1.50
N ALA A 625 -23.68 -19.89 -1.04
CA ALA A 625 -22.67 -20.64 -1.80
C ALA A 625 -23.19 -21.27 -3.12
N GLY A 626 -24.50 -21.21 -3.34
CA GLY A 626 -25.15 -21.65 -4.56
C GLY A 626 -25.35 -23.15 -4.62
N ALA A 627 -25.51 -23.64 -5.85
CA ALA A 627 -25.90 -25.02 -6.14
C ALA A 627 -24.72 -25.97 -6.46
N ASP A 628 -23.51 -25.68 -6.01
CA ASP A 628 -22.37 -26.60 -6.17
C ASP A 628 -22.22 -27.56 -5.00
N LEU A 629 -21.81 -28.78 -5.31
CA LEU A 629 -21.61 -29.81 -4.30
C LEU A 629 -20.42 -29.44 -3.42
N ASN A 630 -20.71 -29.05 -2.20
CA ASN A 630 -19.76 -28.40 -1.31
C ASN A 630 -19.60 -29.19 -0.01
N TYR A 631 -18.38 -29.21 0.53
CA TYR A 631 -18.04 -30.07 1.67
C TYR A 631 -17.27 -29.32 2.76
N PHE A 632 -17.74 -29.46 3.99
CA PHE A 632 -16.96 -29.31 5.21
C PHE A 632 -16.77 -30.70 5.82
N GLU A 633 -15.58 -31.29 5.70
CA GLU A 633 -15.38 -32.66 6.19
C GLU A 633 -14.11 -32.86 7.00
N CYS A 634 -14.19 -33.67 8.06
CA CYS A 634 -13.02 -34.05 8.86
C CYS A 634 -12.25 -32.88 9.47
N ASN A 635 -12.92 -31.74 9.73
CA ASN A 635 -12.29 -30.61 10.40
C ASN A 635 -12.43 -30.77 11.92
N ALA A 636 -11.48 -30.20 12.66
CA ALA A 636 -11.55 -30.06 14.11
C ALA A 636 -11.85 -28.60 14.45
N PHE A 637 -12.88 -28.37 15.27
CA PHE A 637 -13.27 -27.07 15.79
C PHE A 637 -13.12 -27.11 17.31
N GLN A 638 -12.31 -26.22 17.86
CA GLN A 638 -12.06 -26.11 19.29
C GLN A 638 -12.05 -24.65 19.78
N ASP A 639 -12.70 -24.41 20.92
CA ASP A 639 -12.77 -23.12 21.60
C ASP A 639 -13.35 -21.98 20.72
N GLU A 640 -14.25 -22.30 19.79
CA GLU A 640 -15.04 -21.31 19.05
C GLU A 640 -16.40 -21.02 19.70
N GLN A 641 -17.01 -19.89 19.33
CA GLN A 641 -18.37 -19.57 19.74
C GLN A 641 -19.41 -20.15 18.75
N LEU A 642 -19.09 -20.12 17.45
CA LEU A 642 -19.89 -20.70 16.38
C LEU A 642 -18.97 -21.36 15.35
N SER A 643 -19.09 -22.68 15.16
CA SER A 643 -18.15 -23.43 14.32
C SER A 643 -18.47 -23.34 12.83
N ILE A 644 -19.72 -23.60 12.41
CA ILE A 644 -20.15 -23.45 11.01
C ILE A 644 -21.46 -22.67 10.94
N TRP A 645 -21.50 -21.65 10.08
CA TRP A 645 -22.72 -20.89 9.80
C TRP A 645 -23.07 -20.91 8.32
N TYR A 646 -24.29 -21.35 8.02
CA TYR A 646 -24.95 -21.19 6.72
C TYR A 646 -26.00 -20.08 6.74
N ALA A 647 -25.94 -19.18 5.76
CA ALA A 647 -26.95 -18.17 5.48
C ALA A 647 -27.34 -18.19 4.00
N GLY A 648 -28.63 -18.04 3.69
CA GLY A 648 -29.13 -18.05 2.31
C GLY A 648 -29.02 -19.41 1.61
N GLU A 649 -28.95 -19.40 0.27
CA GLU A 649 -29.02 -20.60 -0.55
C GLU A 649 -27.67 -21.32 -0.66
N ASN A 650 -27.53 -22.45 0.04
CA ASN A 650 -26.33 -23.29 0.06
C ASN A 650 -26.69 -24.74 -0.30
N VAL A 651 -27.66 -24.91 -1.21
CA VAL A 651 -28.51 -26.10 -1.38
C VAL A 651 -27.79 -27.43 -1.63
N LEU A 652 -26.50 -27.45 -1.98
CA LEU A 652 -25.71 -28.69 -2.12
C LEU A 652 -24.52 -28.78 -1.13
N SER A 653 -24.50 -27.96 -0.08
CA SER A 653 -23.47 -27.99 0.96
C SER A 653 -23.73 -29.09 1.99
N GLN A 654 -22.67 -29.77 2.40
CA GLN A 654 -22.68 -30.77 3.47
C GLN A 654 -21.60 -30.53 4.52
N PHE A 655 -21.88 -30.94 5.75
CA PHE A 655 -20.91 -31.03 6.84
C PHE A 655 -20.84 -32.47 7.35
N LEU A 656 -19.69 -33.13 7.21
CA LEU A 656 -19.51 -34.58 7.40
C LEU A 656 -18.27 -34.90 8.25
N GLU A 657 -18.38 -35.85 9.18
CA GLU A 657 -17.26 -36.36 9.99
C GLU A 657 -16.41 -35.26 10.69
N ASN A 658 -16.99 -34.10 10.98
CA ASN A 658 -16.31 -33.03 11.70
C ASN A 658 -16.30 -33.30 13.20
N ASN A 659 -15.29 -32.79 13.90
CA ASN A 659 -15.15 -32.91 15.35
C ASN A 659 -15.32 -31.54 16.01
N PHE A 660 -16.43 -31.35 16.72
CA PHE A 660 -16.74 -30.14 17.46
C PHE A 660 -16.42 -30.36 18.93
N LEU A 661 -15.38 -29.69 19.42
CA LEU A 661 -14.80 -29.88 20.75
C LEU A 661 -15.15 -28.74 21.74
N SER A 662 -15.82 -27.70 21.26
CA SER A 662 -16.03 -26.43 21.95
C SER A 662 -17.17 -26.50 22.97
N SER A 663 -16.86 -26.41 24.27
CA SER A 663 -17.89 -26.41 25.32
C SER A 663 -18.60 -25.04 25.41
N GLY A 664 -19.92 -25.02 25.24
CA GLY A 664 -20.75 -23.81 25.26
C GLY A 664 -21.00 -23.15 23.90
N ALA A 665 -20.48 -23.74 22.82
CA ALA A 665 -20.58 -23.24 21.44
C ALA A 665 -21.84 -23.74 20.72
N VAL A 666 -22.16 -23.08 19.59
CA VAL A 666 -23.07 -23.63 18.57
C VAL A 666 -22.23 -24.30 17.49
N ASP A 667 -22.46 -25.59 17.25
CA ASP A 667 -21.63 -26.34 16.30
C ASP A 667 -22.00 -25.97 14.85
N VAL A 668 -23.30 -25.99 14.52
CA VAL A 668 -23.81 -25.61 13.21
C VAL A 668 -25.04 -24.72 13.35
N TYR A 669 -25.03 -23.57 12.68
CA TYR A 669 -26.15 -22.64 12.62
C TYR A 669 -26.63 -22.47 11.18
N LEU A 670 -27.94 -22.55 10.99
CA LEU A 670 -28.63 -22.27 9.73
C LEU A 670 -29.64 -21.17 10.00
N GLY A 671 -29.40 -19.99 9.46
CA GLY A 671 -30.36 -18.90 9.60
C GLY A 671 -29.86 -17.59 9.00
N GLY A 672 -30.81 -16.79 8.55
CA GLY A 672 -30.63 -15.48 7.90
C GLY A 672 -31.88 -14.61 8.07
N THR A 673 -31.82 -13.35 7.66
CA THR A 673 -32.86 -12.37 8.03
C THR A 673 -33.98 -12.21 7.00
N GLN A 674 -33.77 -12.63 5.74
CA GLN A 674 -34.71 -12.34 4.65
C GLN A 674 -35.07 -13.56 3.78
N ASN A 675 -34.11 -14.39 3.38
CA ASN A 675 -34.32 -15.50 2.45
C ASN A 675 -34.25 -16.89 3.11
N LEU A 676 -34.83 -17.89 2.43
CA LEU A 676 -34.77 -19.29 2.85
C LEU A 676 -33.30 -19.73 2.96
N THR A 677 -32.87 -20.14 4.15
CA THR A 677 -31.56 -20.76 4.33
C THR A 677 -31.66 -22.26 4.10
N ALA A 678 -30.96 -22.78 3.08
CA ALA A 678 -31.02 -24.19 2.71
C ALA A 678 -29.62 -24.77 2.50
N ILE A 679 -29.45 -26.04 2.87
CA ILE A 679 -28.25 -26.86 2.64
C ILE A 679 -28.64 -28.13 1.89
N ARG A 680 -27.70 -29.06 1.63
CA ARG A 680 -28.05 -30.34 1.00
C ARG A 680 -29.10 -31.08 1.82
N ILE A 681 -30.13 -31.54 1.11
CA ILE A 681 -31.31 -32.20 1.69
C ILE A 681 -30.96 -33.48 2.43
N PHE A 682 -29.87 -34.16 2.06
CA PHE A 682 -29.28 -35.26 2.84
C PHE A 682 -27.91 -34.84 3.35
N GLN A 683 -27.74 -34.87 4.66
CA GLN A 683 -26.44 -34.83 5.32
C GLN A 683 -25.98 -36.27 5.53
N GLY A 684 -25.00 -36.70 4.74
CA GLY A 684 -24.64 -38.11 4.59
C GLY A 684 -25.39 -38.80 3.46
N THR A 685 -25.07 -40.06 3.19
CA THR A 685 -25.72 -40.90 2.18
C THR A 685 -25.90 -42.33 2.67
N SER A 686 -26.67 -43.13 1.95
CA SER A 686 -26.77 -44.57 2.25
C SER A 686 -25.38 -45.24 2.20
N GLY A 687 -25.00 -45.94 3.26
CA GLY A 687 -23.67 -46.55 3.40
C GLY A 687 -22.58 -45.63 3.97
N TRP A 688 -22.80 -44.31 3.95
CA TRP A 688 -21.91 -43.26 4.45
C TRP A 688 -22.69 -42.26 5.32
N PRO A 689 -22.89 -42.55 6.61
CA PRO A 689 -23.53 -41.61 7.52
C PRO A 689 -22.79 -40.27 7.61
N ALA A 690 -23.45 -39.24 8.13
CA ALA A 690 -22.83 -37.92 8.31
C ALA A 690 -21.75 -37.93 9.41
N ASP A 691 -21.94 -38.73 10.47
CA ASP A 691 -20.94 -39.02 11.52
C ASP A 691 -20.18 -37.82 12.11
N ASN A 692 -20.81 -36.65 12.21
CA ASN A 692 -20.22 -35.53 12.94
C ASN A 692 -20.21 -35.82 14.45
N CYS A 693 -19.16 -35.34 15.11
CA CYS A 693 -18.97 -35.42 16.54
C CYS A 693 -19.32 -34.10 17.21
N PHE A 694 -20.52 -34.00 17.79
CA PHE A 694 -21.02 -32.76 18.39
C PHE A 694 -20.49 -32.55 19.82
N SER A 695 -20.43 -31.28 20.25
CA SER A 695 -19.71 -30.86 21.45
C SER A 695 -20.43 -31.12 22.78
N GLN A 696 -21.77 -31.15 22.80
CA GLN A 696 -22.59 -31.12 24.03
C GLN A 696 -23.87 -32.00 23.94
N GLU A 697 -24.89 -31.77 24.78
CA GLU A 697 -26.22 -32.42 24.63
C GLU A 697 -27.29 -31.49 24.04
N THR A 698 -27.00 -30.19 23.90
CA THR A 698 -27.91 -29.16 23.36
C THR A 698 -27.11 -28.14 22.54
N GLY A 699 -27.66 -27.59 21.46
CA GLY A 699 -27.00 -26.55 20.64
C GLY A 699 -26.17 -27.05 19.45
N HIS A 700 -26.40 -28.29 18.99
CA HIS A 700 -25.65 -28.92 17.90
C HIS A 700 -25.93 -28.28 16.54
N ILE A 701 -27.20 -28.34 16.13
CA ILE A 701 -27.69 -27.77 14.89
C ILE A 701 -28.83 -26.85 15.28
N ILE A 702 -28.66 -25.57 15.00
CA ILE A 702 -29.68 -24.56 15.23
C ILE A 702 -30.24 -24.12 13.88
N THR A 703 -31.55 -24.17 13.73
CA THR A 703 -32.25 -23.58 12.59
C THR A 703 -33.06 -22.38 13.09
N ASP A 704 -32.80 -21.20 12.55
CA ASP A 704 -33.50 -19.96 12.91
C ASP A 704 -34.03 -19.24 11.67
N GLY A 705 -35.25 -18.70 11.78
CA GLY A 705 -35.96 -18.10 10.65
C GLY A 705 -36.39 -19.11 9.57
N PRO A 706 -36.62 -18.65 8.32
CA PRO A 706 -37.01 -19.53 7.22
C PRO A 706 -35.83 -20.44 6.83
N THR A 707 -35.92 -21.72 7.19
CA THR A 707 -34.92 -22.74 6.86
C THR A 707 -35.54 -23.89 6.06
N GLY A 708 -34.77 -24.50 5.16
CA GLY A 708 -35.18 -25.68 4.40
C GLY A 708 -35.10 -26.95 5.25
N LEU A 709 -36.09 -27.85 5.09
CA LEU A 709 -36.09 -29.16 5.77
C LEU A 709 -34.99 -30.04 5.17
N PHE A 710 -34.25 -30.75 6.02
CA PHE A 710 -33.25 -31.72 5.58
C PHE A 710 -33.20 -32.96 6.49
N ASP A 711 -32.63 -34.04 5.97
CA ASP A 711 -32.44 -35.31 6.67
C ASP A 711 -30.98 -35.44 7.11
N TYR A 712 -30.79 -35.77 8.38
CA TYR A 712 -29.47 -36.05 8.96
C TYR A 712 -29.30 -37.57 9.16
N ILE A 713 -28.40 -38.17 8.39
CA ILE A 713 -28.23 -39.63 8.34
C ILE A 713 -27.20 -40.09 9.38
N LEU A 714 -27.61 -40.96 10.29
CA LEU A 714 -26.79 -41.56 11.34
C LEU A 714 -26.46 -43.04 11.05
N GLU A 715 -25.38 -43.54 11.65
CA GLU A 715 -25.11 -44.98 11.66
C GLU A 715 -26.19 -45.77 12.44
N THR A 716 -26.56 -46.94 11.94
CA THR A 716 -27.52 -47.82 12.62
C THR A 716 -26.87 -48.41 13.86
N GLY A 717 -27.46 -48.14 15.02
CA GLY A 717 -26.96 -48.65 16.29
C GLY A 717 -25.81 -47.84 16.89
N THR A 718 -25.60 -46.59 16.46
CA THR A 718 -24.64 -45.66 17.09
C THR A 718 -24.84 -45.66 18.62
N PRO A 719 -23.87 -46.14 19.40
CA PRO A 719 -23.96 -46.13 20.86
C PRO A 719 -23.89 -44.69 21.39
N ASN A 720 -24.44 -44.45 22.60
CA ASN A 720 -24.09 -43.26 23.40
C ASN A 720 -22.60 -43.37 23.82
N GLY A 721 -21.70 -42.89 22.95
CA GLY A 721 -20.26 -42.78 23.21
C GLY A 721 -19.86 -41.39 23.74
N SER A 722 -18.55 -41.10 23.72
CA SER A 722 -18.02 -39.75 23.97
C SER A 722 -18.43 -38.74 22.89
N CYS A 723 -18.71 -39.24 21.68
CA CYS A 723 -19.16 -38.47 20.53
C CYS A 723 -20.68 -38.30 20.57
N LYS A 724 -21.17 -37.06 20.59
CA LYS A 724 -22.58 -36.75 20.75
C LYS A 724 -23.28 -36.71 19.40
N LYS A 725 -24.54 -37.14 19.35
CA LYS A 725 -25.41 -37.11 18.16
C LYS A 725 -26.24 -35.80 18.14
N PRO A 726 -26.74 -35.35 16.98
CA PRO A 726 -27.62 -34.18 16.93
C PRO A 726 -28.91 -34.47 17.71
N TRP A 727 -29.44 -33.45 18.41
CA TRP A 727 -30.64 -33.53 19.24
C TRP A 727 -31.55 -32.32 18.99
N CYS A 728 -32.82 -32.45 19.39
CA CYS A 728 -33.88 -31.46 19.19
C CYS A 728 -34.26 -31.31 17.71
N ASN A 729 -34.37 -32.44 17.02
CA ASN A 729 -34.97 -32.54 15.70
C ASN A 729 -36.51 -32.45 15.78
N LEU A 730 -37.20 -32.52 14.64
CA LEU A 730 -38.69 -32.45 14.59
C LEU A 730 -39.41 -33.55 15.39
N SER A 731 -38.73 -34.67 15.70
CA SER A 731 -39.31 -35.83 16.38
C SER A 731 -38.90 -35.99 17.85
N ASP A 732 -37.94 -35.21 18.34
CA ASP A 732 -37.35 -35.36 19.68
C ASP A 732 -38.20 -34.78 20.83
N GLY A 733 -39.25 -34.02 20.50
CA GLY A 733 -40.20 -33.48 21.49
C GLY A 733 -39.66 -32.32 22.35
N CYS A 734 -38.64 -31.59 21.88
CA CYS A 734 -38.17 -30.38 22.53
C CYS A 734 -39.12 -29.18 22.30
N GLY A 735 -39.02 -28.14 23.14
CA GLY A 735 -39.94 -26.99 23.11
C GLY A 735 -39.85 -26.11 21.86
N SER A 736 -38.72 -26.12 21.16
CA SER A 736 -38.48 -25.40 19.91
C SER A 736 -37.60 -26.28 19.01
N PRO A 737 -38.20 -27.20 18.23
CA PRO A 737 -37.47 -28.14 17.41
C PRO A 737 -36.79 -27.44 16.23
N ASN A 738 -35.63 -27.97 15.86
CA ASN A 738 -34.90 -27.55 14.67
C ASN A 738 -35.42 -28.28 13.44
N TYR A 739 -35.29 -27.66 12.27
CA TYR A 739 -35.95 -28.06 11.04
C TYR A 739 -35.19 -29.16 10.27
N TYR A 740 -34.99 -30.30 10.94
CA TYR A 740 -34.41 -31.51 10.37
C TYR A 740 -35.04 -32.79 10.91
N GLU A 741 -34.94 -33.87 10.13
CA GLU A 741 -35.33 -35.23 10.52
C GLU A 741 -34.09 -36.14 10.67
N LEU A 742 -34.24 -37.24 11.41
CA LEU A 742 -33.17 -38.24 11.57
C LEU A 742 -33.49 -39.47 10.72
N ASP A 743 -32.52 -39.89 9.92
CA ASP A 743 -32.56 -41.18 9.20
C ASP A 743 -31.35 -42.04 9.59
N TYR A 744 -31.41 -43.34 9.29
CA TYR A 744 -30.40 -44.31 9.72
C TYR A 744 -29.93 -45.19 8.57
N THR A 745 -28.62 -45.42 8.49
CA THR A 745 -28.01 -46.30 7.50
C THR A 745 -27.00 -47.25 8.14
N LEU A 746 -26.72 -48.40 7.51
CA LEU A 746 -25.59 -49.23 7.92
C LEU A 746 -24.32 -48.64 7.29
N THR A 747 -23.24 -48.52 8.05
CA THR A 747 -21.94 -48.12 7.48
C THR A 747 -21.42 -49.23 6.59
N LEU A 748 -21.40 -49.01 5.28
CA LEU A 748 -20.97 -49.99 4.27
C LEU A 748 -19.59 -49.66 3.70
N PHE A 749 -19.09 -48.46 3.96
CA PHE A 749 -17.88 -47.91 3.36
C PHE A 749 -16.96 -47.31 4.45
N PRO A 750 -15.64 -47.19 4.19
CA PRO A 750 -14.71 -46.60 5.16
C PRO A 750 -14.97 -45.12 5.43
N THR A 751 -14.56 -44.64 6.62
CA THR A 751 -14.53 -43.21 6.99
C THR A 751 -13.82 -42.36 5.94
N ARG A 752 -14.42 -41.20 5.63
CA ARG A 752 -13.89 -40.20 4.69
C ARG A 752 -12.59 -39.59 5.18
N CYS A 753 -12.40 -39.49 6.49
CA CYS A 753 -11.19 -38.91 7.07
C CYS A 753 -9.92 -39.72 6.78
N ASN A 754 -10.04 -41.03 6.62
CA ASN A 754 -8.90 -41.89 6.26
C ASN A 754 -8.70 -42.04 4.75
N ASN A 755 -9.61 -41.51 3.91
CA ASN A 755 -9.48 -41.57 2.46
C ASN A 755 -8.84 -40.28 1.91
N PRO A 756 -7.70 -40.34 1.20
CA PRO A 756 -7.00 -39.13 0.71
C PRO A 756 -7.84 -38.23 -0.19
N ASP A 757 -8.80 -38.80 -0.90
CA ASP A 757 -9.97 -38.17 -1.53
C ASP A 757 -11.06 -39.23 -1.53
N PRO A 758 -12.35 -38.92 -1.32
CA PRO A 758 -13.38 -39.86 -1.72
C PRO A 758 -13.23 -40.04 -3.23
N THR A 759 -12.54 -41.12 -3.65
CA THR A 759 -12.73 -41.66 -4.99
C THR A 759 -14.23 -41.84 -5.09
N ILE A 760 -14.86 -40.98 -5.88
CA ILE A 760 -16.27 -41.09 -6.23
C ILE A 760 -16.41 -42.56 -6.64
N PRO A 761 -17.16 -43.39 -5.90
CA PRO A 761 -17.48 -44.74 -6.36
C PRO A 761 -17.96 -44.56 -7.77
N ILE A 762 -17.45 -45.30 -8.77
CA ILE A 762 -17.81 -45.14 -10.18
C ILE A 762 -19.33 -44.97 -10.26
N GLU A 763 -19.78 -43.71 -10.30
CA GLU A 763 -21.18 -43.39 -10.20
C GLU A 763 -21.74 -43.78 -11.56
N PRO A 764 -22.93 -44.39 -11.61
CA PRO A 764 -23.50 -44.79 -12.89
C PRO A 764 -23.57 -43.56 -13.81
N GLU A 765 -23.35 -43.79 -15.11
CA GLU A 765 -23.28 -42.76 -16.15
C GLU A 765 -24.41 -41.72 -16.00
N PHE A 766 -24.14 -40.46 -16.32
CA PHE A 766 -25.05 -39.29 -16.22
C PHE A 766 -26.55 -39.61 -16.47
N TRP A 767 -26.86 -40.42 -17.49
CA TRP A 767 -28.23 -40.83 -17.86
C TRP A 767 -28.96 -41.75 -16.85
N VAL A 768 -28.24 -42.46 -15.98
CA VAL A 768 -28.85 -43.25 -14.90
C VAL A 768 -29.40 -42.33 -13.82
N LYS A 769 -28.71 -41.21 -13.54
CA LYS A 769 -29.19 -40.20 -12.59
C LYS A 769 -30.42 -39.48 -13.12
N ASP A 770 -30.47 -39.18 -14.43
CA ASP A 770 -31.67 -38.65 -15.10
C ASP A 770 -32.87 -39.58 -14.93
N SER A 771 -32.68 -40.87 -15.20
CA SER A 771 -33.76 -41.86 -15.11
C SER A 771 -34.32 -41.98 -13.69
N LEU A 772 -33.47 -41.84 -12.67
CA LEU A 772 -33.89 -41.88 -11.26
C LEU A 772 -34.57 -40.58 -10.83
N TYR A 773 -34.08 -39.43 -11.30
CA TYR A 773 -34.76 -38.15 -11.11
C TYR A 773 -36.18 -38.19 -11.68
N ASP A 774 -36.36 -38.63 -12.93
CA ASP A 774 -37.67 -38.71 -13.59
C ASP A 774 -38.62 -39.69 -12.87
N TYR A 775 -38.08 -40.80 -12.37
CA TYR A 775 -38.84 -41.78 -11.58
C TYR A 775 -39.42 -41.16 -10.31
N TRP A 776 -38.59 -40.45 -9.52
CA TRP A 776 -39.04 -39.82 -8.28
C TRP A 776 -39.91 -38.59 -8.53
N LEU A 777 -39.62 -37.82 -9.58
CA LEU A 777 -40.48 -36.71 -10.04
C LEU A 777 -41.89 -37.22 -10.36
N ALA A 778 -42.01 -38.35 -11.07
CA ALA A 778 -43.32 -38.93 -11.37
C ALA A 778 -44.10 -39.34 -10.11
N ILE A 779 -43.42 -39.89 -9.09
CA ILE A 779 -44.04 -40.23 -7.80
C ILE A 779 -44.48 -38.96 -7.07
N TYR A 780 -43.60 -37.96 -6.96
CA TYR A 780 -43.91 -36.69 -6.30
C TYR A 780 -45.06 -35.93 -6.98
N GLN A 781 -45.16 -35.99 -8.31
CA GLN A 781 -46.27 -35.40 -9.05
C GLN A 781 -47.62 -36.10 -8.79
N THR A 782 -47.61 -37.39 -8.42
CA THR A 782 -48.84 -38.12 -8.05
C THR A 782 -49.32 -37.81 -6.63
N ASP A 783 -48.39 -37.42 -5.74
CA ASP A 783 -48.68 -37.01 -4.37
C ASP A 783 -47.65 -35.98 -3.92
N THR A 784 -47.99 -34.69 -4.06
CA THR A 784 -47.10 -33.59 -3.69
C THR A 784 -46.92 -33.44 -2.17
N SER A 785 -47.58 -34.27 -1.35
CA SER A 785 -47.33 -34.36 0.10
C SER A 785 -46.30 -35.43 0.47
N ASN A 786 -45.85 -36.23 -0.51
CA ASN A 786 -44.85 -37.26 -0.32
C ASN A 786 -43.44 -36.66 -0.20
N THR A 787 -43.06 -36.28 1.03
CA THR A 787 -41.77 -35.68 1.37
C THR A 787 -40.59 -36.58 1.00
N HIS A 788 -40.71 -37.90 1.16
CA HIS A 788 -39.67 -38.84 0.77
C HIS A 788 -39.40 -38.81 -0.75
N ALA A 789 -40.46 -38.84 -1.57
CA ALA A 789 -40.31 -38.75 -3.02
C ALA A 789 -39.71 -37.40 -3.44
N TYR A 790 -40.09 -36.31 -2.77
CA TYR A 790 -39.49 -34.99 -2.97
C TYR A 790 -37.99 -34.99 -2.63
N HIS A 791 -37.59 -35.52 -1.47
CA HIS A 791 -36.19 -35.56 -1.04
C HIS A 791 -35.34 -36.39 -2.02
N GLN A 792 -35.82 -37.56 -2.44
CA GLN A 792 -35.15 -38.40 -3.41
C GLN A 792 -35.00 -37.71 -4.77
N MET A 793 -36.06 -37.05 -5.27
CA MET A 793 -36.01 -36.28 -6.51
C MET A 793 -34.93 -35.19 -6.46
N VAL A 794 -34.89 -34.38 -5.40
CA VAL A 794 -33.88 -33.32 -5.22
C VAL A 794 -32.46 -33.89 -5.15
N GLU A 795 -32.26 -35.01 -4.46
CA GLU A 795 -30.97 -35.68 -4.35
C GLU A 795 -30.46 -36.19 -5.71
N TYR A 796 -31.32 -36.81 -6.53
CA TYR A 796 -30.90 -37.24 -7.87
C TYR A 796 -30.63 -36.07 -8.81
N ALA A 797 -31.33 -34.94 -8.67
CA ALA A 797 -30.97 -33.70 -9.37
C ALA A 797 -29.58 -33.20 -8.97
N SER A 798 -29.24 -33.29 -7.68
CA SER A 798 -27.94 -32.91 -7.12
C SER A 798 -26.80 -33.81 -7.64
N LEU A 799 -27.01 -35.12 -7.66
CA LEU A 799 -26.02 -36.08 -8.17
C LEU A 799 -25.81 -35.96 -9.68
N ARG A 800 -26.89 -35.66 -10.43
CA ARG A 800 -26.82 -35.33 -11.86
C ARG A 800 -25.96 -34.09 -12.11
N HIS A 801 -26.17 -33.03 -11.33
CA HIS A 801 -25.37 -31.79 -11.38
C HIS A 801 -23.89 -32.05 -11.12
N GLN A 802 -23.57 -32.86 -10.11
CA GLN A 802 -22.19 -33.25 -9.82
C GLN A 802 -21.54 -33.96 -11.02
N ALA A 803 -22.22 -34.95 -11.60
CA ALA A 803 -21.69 -35.70 -12.74
C ALA A 803 -21.42 -34.79 -13.96
N LEU A 804 -22.28 -33.78 -14.17
CA LEU A 804 -22.07 -32.75 -15.19
C LEU A 804 -20.77 -31.95 -14.92
N MET A 805 -20.60 -31.47 -13.70
CA MET A 805 -19.41 -30.68 -13.30
C MET A 805 -18.11 -31.47 -13.41
N ASP A 806 -18.10 -32.72 -12.99
CA ASP A 806 -16.94 -33.60 -13.09
C ASP A 806 -16.55 -33.83 -14.57
N GLN A 807 -17.54 -34.09 -15.43
CA GLN A 807 -17.31 -34.29 -16.87
C GLN A 807 -16.79 -33.01 -17.55
N ILE A 808 -17.36 -31.86 -17.23
CA ILE A 808 -16.88 -30.55 -17.72
C ILE A 808 -15.44 -30.33 -17.28
N GLY A 809 -15.12 -30.61 -16.02
CA GLY A 809 -13.76 -30.49 -15.47
C GLY A 809 -12.76 -31.35 -16.21
N LEU A 810 -13.11 -32.61 -16.52
CA LEU A 810 -12.26 -33.52 -17.31
C LEU A 810 -12.00 -32.95 -18.72
N TYR A 811 -13.05 -32.58 -19.45
CA TYR A 811 -12.91 -32.04 -20.81
C TYR A 811 -12.14 -30.72 -20.86
N ALA A 812 -12.39 -29.82 -19.90
CA ALA A 812 -11.70 -28.54 -19.83
C ALA A 812 -10.20 -28.71 -19.51
N ASN A 813 -9.84 -29.63 -18.62
CA ASN A 813 -8.44 -29.95 -18.30
C ASN A 813 -7.69 -30.56 -19.50
N ASP A 814 -8.37 -31.42 -20.28
CA ASP A 814 -7.80 -32.04 -21.48
C ASP A 814 -7.77 -31.10 -22.70
N GLY A 815 -8.28 -29.87 -22.58
CA GLY A 815 -8.36 -28.90 -23.68
C GLY A 815 -9.38 -29.26 -24.75
N GLN A 816 -10.38 -30.07 -24.39
CA GLN A 816 -11.45 -30.52 -25.29
C GLN A 816 -12.60 -29.50 -25.31
N ASP A 817 -12.29 -28.26 -25.70
CA ASP A 817 -13.21 -27.12 -25.64
C ASP A 817 -14.55 -27.37 -26.34
N SER A 818 -14.54 -28.08 -27.49
CA SER A 818 -15.76 -28.42 -28.23
C SER A 818 -16.68 -29.40 -27.49
N LEU A 819 -16.11 -30.28 -26.67
CA LEU A 819 -16.91 -31.18 -25.82
C LEU A 819 -17.49 -30.44 -24.62
N VAL A 820 -16.76 -29.46 -24.06
CA VAL A 820 -17.29 -28.59 -23.01
C VAL A 820 -18.50 -27.79 -23.53
N THR A 821 -18.34 -27.10 -24.67
CA THR A 821 -19.42 -26.26 -25.20
C THR A 821 -20.63 -27.09 -25.62
N SER A 822 -20.43 -28.20 -26.35
CA SER A 822 -21.55 -29.07 -26.77
C SER A 822 -22.31 -29.67 -25.58
N LEU A 823 -21.63 -30.04 -24.50
CA LEU A 823 -22.27 -30.56 -23.29
C LEU A 823 -23.13 -29.48 -22.62
N LEU A 824 -22.58 -28.29 -22.41
CA LEU A 824 -23.29 -27.16 -21.81
C LEU A 824 -24.47 -26.66 -22.67
N GLU A 825 -24.29 -26.59 -23.99
CA GLU A 825 -25.35 -26.22 -24.93
C GLU A 825 -26.47 -27.25 -24.97
N SER A 826 -26.13 -28.55 -24.86
CA SER A 826 -27.13 -29.62 -24.82
C SER A 826 -27.94 -29.65 -23.52
N GLU A 827 -27.32 -29.25 -22.41
CA GLU A 827 -27.96 -29.14 -21.10
C GLU A 827 -28.97 -27.98 -21.08
N GLY A 828 -28.57 -26.80 -21.58
CA GLY A 828 -29.46 -25.67 -21.84
C GLY A 828 -30.16 -25.04 -20.62
N THR A 829 -29.83 -25.47 -19.40
CA THR A 829 -30.34 -24.89 -18.16
C THR A 829 -29.72 -23.51 -17.90
N PRO A 830 -30.36 -22.62 -17.11
CA PRO A 830 -29.77 -21.32 -16.75
C PRO A 830 -28.37 -21.48 -16.13
N TYR A 831 -28.18 -22.47 -15.25
CA TYR A 831 -26.88 -22.80 -14.68
C TYR A 831 -25.83 -23.16 -15.75
N ALA A 832 -26.17 -24.04 -16.70
CA ALA A 832 -25.27 -24.40 -17.80
C ALA A 832 -24.95 -23.19 -18.70
N GLN A 833 -25.90 -22.28 -18.89
CA GLN A 833 -25.66 -21.03 -19.62
C GLN A 833 -24.70 -20.09 -18.87
N ARG A 834 -24.80 -19.98 -17.54
CA ARG A 834 -23.83 -19.21 -16.72
C ARG A 834 -22.42 -19.76 -16.85
N LEU A 835 -22.26 -21.09 -16.76
CA LEU A 835 -20.99 -21.77 -16.99
C LEU A 835 -20.45 -21.56 -18.41
N LEU A 836 -21.32 -21.64 -19.42
CA LEU A 836 -20.96 -21.45 -20.82
C LEU A 836 -20.49 -20.02 -21.10
N TYR A 837 -21.18 -19.02 -20.52
CA TYR A 837 -20.74 -17.62 -20.54
C TYR A 837 -19.32 -17.49 -19.95
N GLY A 838 -19.12 -18.01 -18.74
CA GLY A 838 -17.82 -17.95 -18.06
C GLY A 838 -16.71 -18.66 -18.84
N PHE A 839 -17.03 -19.80 -19.46
CA PHE A 839 -16.11 -20.52 -20.33
C PHE A 839 -15.68 -19.69 -21.54
N TYR A 840 -16.64 -19.08 -22.26
CA TYR A 840 -16.33 -18.19 -23.39
C TYR A 840 -15.52 -16.96 -22.95
N LEU A 841 -15.83 -16.39 -21.80
CA LEU A 841 -15.08 -15.28 -21.22
C LEU A 841 -13.63 -15.69 -20.90
N ASN A 842 -13.44 -16.86 -20.28
CA ASN A 842 -12.12 -17.44 -20.00
C ASN A 842 -11.27 -17.65 -21.28
N ARG A 843 -11.91 -17.99 -22.41
CA ARG A 843 -11.29 -18.18 -23.73
C ARG A 843 -11.17 -16.90 -24.58
N ASN A 844 -11.49 -15.73 -24.01
CA ASN A 844 -11.52 -14.43 -24.71
C ASN A 844 -12.51 -14.41 -25.90
N GLN A 845 -13.52 -15.27 -25.92
CA GLN A 845 -14.55 -15.35 -26.95
C GLN A 845 -15.72 -14.43 -26.61
N TYR A 846 -15.47 -13.12 -26.60
CA TYR A 846 -16.43 -12.12 -26.11
C TYR A 846 -17.72 -12.05 -26.92
N GLY A 847 -17.68 -12.36 -28.22
CA GLY A 847 -18.88 -12.40 -29.07
C GLY A 847 -19.82 -13.55 -28.70
N ASP A 848 -19.25 -14.73 -28.44
CA ASP A 848 -20.01 -15.91 -28.02
C ASP A 848 -20.56 -15.72 -26.59
N ALA A 849 -19.76 -15.14 -25.69
CA ALA A 849 -20.21 -14.74 -24.35
C ALA A 849 -21.41 -13.77 -24.41
N ALA A 850 -21.37 -12.75 -25.29
CA ALA A 850 -22.50 -11.83 -25.48
C ALA A 850 -23.76 -12.53 -26.00
N ALA A 851 -23.60 -13.53 -26.88
CA ALA A 851 -24.71 -14.31 -27.42
C ALA A 851 -25.41 -15.12 -26.31
N VAL A 852 -24.64 -15.72 -25.38
CA VAL A 852 -25.19 -16.43 -24.21
C VAL A 852 -25.98 -15.48 -23.30
N LEU A 853 -25.47 -14.29 -22.98
CA LEU A 853 -26.22 -13.33 -22.17
C LEU A 853 -27.53 -12.89 -22.86
N SER A 854 -27.51 -12.79 -24.19
CA SER A 854 -28.69 -12.41 -24.98
C SER A 854 -29.79 -13.48 -24.94
N THR A 855 -29.43 -14.77 -24.87
CA THR A 855 -30.43 -15.85 -24.73
C THR A 855 -31.01 -15.87 -23.32
N MET A 856 -30.16 -15.69 -22.29
CA MET A 856 -30.58 -15.62 -20.89
C MET A 856 -31.48 -14.43 -20.57
N ALA A 857 -31.33 -13.30 -21.28
CA ALA A 857 -32.14 -12.09 -21.07
C ALA A 857 -33.66 -12.30 -21.28
N THR A 858 -34.07 -13.44 -21.83
CA THR A 858 -35.50 -13.82 -21.95
C THR A 858 -36.08 -14.45 -20.68
N SER A 859 -35.24 -14.76 -19.68
CA SER A 859 -35.68 -15.35 -18.41
C SER A 859 -36.50 -14.37 -17.57
N THR A 860 -37.51 -14.92 -16.90
CA THR A 860 -38.34 -14.18 -15.93
C THR A 860 -37.85 -14.33 -14.49
N ALA A 861 -36.86 -15.18 -14.25
CA ALA A 861 -36.22 -15.35 -12.96
C ALA A 861 -35.35 -14.12 -12.64
N ILE A 862 -35.48 -13.59 -11.42
CA ILE A 862 -34.79 -12.35 -11.04
C ILE A 862 -33.28 -12.56 -10.95
N GLU A 863 -32.89 -13.76 -10.54
CA GLU A 863 -31.52 -14.25 -10.45
C GLU A 863 -30.83 -14.17 -11.82
N ASP A 864 -31.47 -14.70 -12.86
CA ASP A 864 -30.94 -14.65 -14.22
C ASP A 864 -30.86 -13.21 -14.76
N GLN A 865 -31.81 -12.35 -14.38
CA GLN A 865 -31.77 -10.93 -14.75
C GLN A 865 -30.60 -10.20 -14.06
N HIS A 866 -30.35 -10.48 -12.78
CA HIS A 866 -29.22 -9.94 -12.03
C HIS A 866 -27.89 -10.44 -12.60
N PHE A 867 -27.78 -11.73 -12.89
CA PHE A 867 -26.62 -12.29 -13.59
C PHE A 867 -26.37 -11.58 -14.92
N VAL A 868 -27.38 -11.49 -15.79
CA VAL A 868 -27.25 -10.83 -17.10
C VAL A 868 -26.82 -9.38 -16.94
N ALA A 869 -27.44 -8.63 -16.02
CA ALA A 869 -27.13 -7.23 -15.78
C ALA A 869 -25.68 -7.03 -15.30
N ALA A 870 -25.25 -7.80 -14.30
CA ALA A 870 -23.88 -7.76 -13.78
C ALA A 870 -22.86 -8.16 -14.85
N GLN A 871 -23.10 -9.26 -15.58
CA GLN A 871 -22.16 -9.79 -16.56
C GLN A 871 -22.10 -8.98 -17.86
N GLN A 872 -23.12 -8.18 -18.19
CA GLN A 872 -23.03 -7.20 -19.28
C GLN A 872 -22.02 -6.09 -18.97
N ILE A 873 -21.99 -5.63 -17.72
CA ILE A 873 -21.00 -4.66 -17.24
C ILE A 873 -19.60 -5.30 -17.27
N ASN A 874 -19.48 -6.52 -16.73
CA ASN A 874 -18.23 -7.28 -16.75
C ASN A 874 -17.67 -7.47 -18.17
N LEU A 875 -18.54 -7.88 -19.11
CA LEU A 875 -18.15 -8.08 -20.50
C LEU A 875 -17.66 -6.78 -21.16
N SER A 876 -18.28 -5.65 -20.82
CA SER A 876 -17.86 -4.33 -21.33
C SER A 876 -16.46 -3.97 -20.86
N TYR A 877 -16.12 -4.29 -19.60
CA TYR A 877 -14.76 -4.18 -19.08
C TYR A 877 -13.79 -5.08 -19.86
N TYR A 878 -14.10 -6.37 -20.00
CA TYR A 878 -13.22 -7.31 -20.71
C TYR A 878 -12.97 -6.98 -22.19
N GLN A 879 -13.95 -6.36 -22.86
CA GLN A 879 -13.82 -5.89 -24.24
C GLN A 879 -12.94 -4.64 -24.36
N SER A 880 -12.78 -3.84 -23.31
CA SER A 880 -12.05 -2.56 -23.37
C SER A 880 -11.47 -2.14 -21.99
N PRO A 881 -10.55 -2.93 -21.41
CA PRO A 881 -10.14 -2.76 -20.01
C PRO A 881 -9.43 -1.43 -19.73
N GLY A 882 -8.66 -0.91 -20.69
CA GLY A 882 -7.93 0.36 -20.54
C GLY A 882 -8.77 1.63 -20.67
N SER A 883 -10.02 1.54 -21.11
CA SER A 883 -10.93 2.68 -21.28
C SER A 883 -12.26 2.53 -20.55
N PHE A 884 -12.48 1.40 -19.88
CA PHE A 884 -13.70 1.15 -19.13
C PHE A 884 -13.73 2.03 -17.88
N VAL A 885 -14.86 2.71 -17.67
CA VAL A 885 -15.15 3.48 -16.46
C VAL A 885 -16.52 3.07 -16.00
N LEU A 886 -16.62 2.61 -14.74
CA LEU A 886 -17.89 2.27 -14.12
C LEU A 886 -18.67 3.56 -13.85
N ASP A 887 -19.83 3.72 -14.50
CA ASP A 887 -20.69 4.89 -14.27
C ASP A 887 -21.54 4.74 -13.01
N SER A 888 -22.11 5.85 -12.51
CA SER A 888 -22.89 5.86 -11.27
C SER A 888 -24.16 5.00 -11.33
N VAL A 889 -24.75 4.79 -12.52
CA VAL A 889 -25.95 3.96 -12.67
C VAL A 889 -25.57 2.48 -12.59
N GLN A 890 -24.49 2.11 -13.28
CA GLN A 890 -23.90 0.77 -13.20
C GLN A 890 -23.45 0.44 -11.78
N GLU A 891 -22.77 1.37 -11.10
CA GLU A 891 -22.34 1.19 -9.71
C GLU A 891 -23.52 0.94 -8.77
N GLN A 892 -24.59 1.74 -8.86
CA GLN A 892 -25.79 1.54 -8.02
C GLN A 892 -26.51 0.22 -8.31
N LEU A 893 -26.53 -0.21 -9.57
CA LEU A 893 -27.08 -1.51 -9.97
C LEU A 893 -26.24 -2.68 -9.42
N LEU A 894 -24.91 -2.59 -9.51
CA LEU A 894 -24.04 -3.59 -8.90
C LEU A 894 -24.21 -3.59 -7.37
N LEU A 895 -24.36 -2.42 -6.74
CA LEU A 895 -24.54 -2.30 -5.31
C LEU A 895 -25.88 -2.90 -4.85
N SER A 896 -26.95 -2.77 -5.63
CA SER A 896 -28.22 -3.43 -5.30
C SER A 896 -28.06 -4.95 -5.33
N ILE A 897 -27.42 -5.50 -6.36
CA ILE A 897 -27.17 -6.95 -6.48
C ILE A 897 -26.22 -7.44 -5.38
N ALA A 898 -25.17 -6.67 -5.07
CA ALA A 898 -24.16 -7.03 -4.07
C ALA A 898 -24.71 -7.11 -2.63
N ASN A 899 -25.83 -6.44 -2.35
CA ASN A 899 -26.47 -6.44 -1.03
C ASN A 899 -27.59 -7.47 -0.89
N GLU A 900 -27.86 -8.28 -1.91
CA GLU A 900 -28.86 -9.35 -1.84
C GLU A 900 -28.31 -10.62 -1.17
N GLU A 901 -29.17 -11.42 -0.53
CA GLU A 901 -28.84 -12.76 -0.01
C GLU A 901 -28.94 -13.81 -1.14
N HIS A 902 -28.25 -13.60 -2.27
CA HIS A 902 -28.30 -14.46 -3.48
C HIS A 902 -26.91 -14.88 -4.00
N GLU A 903 -26.80 -15.99 -4.73
CA GLU A 903 -25.52 -16.60 -5.17
C GLU A 903 -24.70 -15.70 -6.12
N ASP A 904 -25.37 -14.91 -6.96
CA ASP A 904 -24.73 -14.01 -7.95
C ASP A 904 -24.10 -12.75 -7.33
N ARG A 905 -24.35 -12.46 -6.04
CA ARG A 905 -23.84 -11.26 -5.37
C ARG A 905 -22.32 -11.17 -5.39
N ALA A 906 -21.64 -12.31 -5.35
CA ALA A 906 -20.18 -12.40 -5.36
C ALA A 906 -19.57 -11.74 -6.60
N TRP A 907 -20.20 -11.92 -7.76
CA TRP A 907 -19.72 -11.35 -9.02
C TRP A 907 -19.92 -9.84 -9.08
N ALA A 908 -21.04 -9.34 -8.53
CA ALA A 908 -21.26 -7.90 -8.37
C ALA A 908 -20.25 -7.26 -7.40
N ARG A 909 -20.01 -7.90 -6.25
CA ARG A 909 -18.99 -7.49 -5.27
C ARG A 909 -17.60 -7.46 -5.88
N ALA A 910 -17.22 -8.48 -6.66
CA ALA A 910 -15.93 -8.52 -7.35
C ALA A 910 -15.69 -7.27 -8.22
N MET A 911 -16.67 -6.91 -9.06
CA MET A 911 -16.58 -5.72 -9.91
C MET A 911 -16.52 -4.41 -9.10
N LEU A 912 -17.28 -4.30 -8.01
CA LEU A 912 -17.23 -3.13 -7.12
C LEU A 912 -15.87 -3.00 -6.42
N ILE A 913 -15.34 -4.10 -5.88
CA ILE A 913 -13.99 -4.14 -5.28
C ILE A 913 -12.95 -3.63 -6.28
N TRP A 914 -13.02 -4.07 -7.54
CA TRP A 914 -12.05 -3.68 -8.57
C TRP A 914 -12.15 -2.24 -9.03
N HIS A 915 -13.36 -1.74 -9.23
CA HIS A 915 -13.56 -0.45 -9.87
C HIS A 915 -13.71 0.70 -8.87
N THR A 916 -14.11 0.43 -7.63
CA THR A 916 -14.34 1.47 -6.62
C THR A 916 -13.47 1.30 -5.37
N GLY A 917 -12.82 0.15 -5.20
CA GLY A 917 -12.07 -0.17 -3.97
C GLY A 917 -12.98 -0.44 -2.76
N MET A 918 -14.28 -0.64 -2.98
CA MET A 918 -15.25 -0.92 -1.93
C MET A 918 -14.91 -2.24 -1.24
N GLU A 919 -14.99 -2.25 0.09
CA GLU A 919 -14.80 -3.47 0.87
C GLU A 919 -16.16 -4.04 1.28
N PHE A 920 -16.34 -5.33 1.03
CA PHE A 920 -17.50 -6.07 1.50
C PHE A 920 -17.11 -6.88 2.71
N TYR A 921 -17.74 -6.55 3.83
CA TYR A 921 -17.62 -7.33 5.04
C TYR A 921 -18.70 -8.41 5.04
N PRO A 922 -18.34 -9.65 5.42
CA PRO A 922 -19.32 -10.69 5.66
C PRO A 922 -20.35 -10.19 6.68
N GLU A 923 -21.63 -10.41 6.42
CA GLU A 923 -22.66 -10.12 7.41
C GLU A 923 -22.47 -11.07 8.58
N MET A 924 -22.07 -10.54 9.74
CA MET A 924 -21.86 -11.32 10.95
C MET A 924 -23.16 -11.43 11.74
N PRO A 925 -23.52 -12.60 12.30
CA PRO A 925 -24.77 -12.73 13.02
C PRO A 925 -24.60 -12.11 14.40
N ALA A 926 -25.71 -11.78 15.06
CA ALA A 926 -25.66 -11.67 16.50
C ALA A 926 -25.36 -13.07 17.07
N LEU A 927 -24.21 -13.23 17.74
CA LEU A 927 -23.87 -14.46 18.41
C LEU A 927 -25.02 -14.87 19.36
N PRO A 928 -25.48 -16.13 19.34
CA PRO A 928 -26.56 -16.58 20.21
C PRO A 928 -26.23 -16.26 21.66
N ARG A 929 -27.09 -15.49 22.34
CA ARG A 929 -26.93 -15.21 23.78
C ARG A 929 -27.06 -16.52 24.55
N SER A 930 -25.95 -17.14 24.93
CA SER A 930 -26.00 -18.22 25.91
C SER A 930 -26.44 -17.62 27.25
N SER A 931 -27.41 -18.26 27.90
CA SER A 931 -28.05 -17.71 29.11
C SER A 931 -27.15 -17.74 30.35
N ASN A 932 -25.82 -17.94 30.23
CA ASN A 932 -24.89 -17.98 31.36
C ASN A 932 -23.42 -17.70 30.95
N VAL A 933 -23.15 -16.79 30.02
CA VAL A 933 -21.78 -16.28 29.81
C VAL A 933 -21.75 -14.80 30.14
N VAL A 934 -20.99 -14.45 31.17
CA VAL A 934 -20.67 -13.07 31.53
C VAL A 934 -20.03 -12.43 30.30
N GLU A 935 -20.73 -11.45 29.70
CA GLU A 935 -20.19 -10.61 28.63
C GLU A 935 -18.89 -9.98 29.13
N ALA A 936 -17.74 -10.43 28.60
CA ALA A 936 -16.54 -9.63 28.62
C ALA A 936 -16.65 -8.64 27.44
N PRO A 937 -16.64 -7.31 27.68
CA PRO A 937 -16.66 -6.36 26.58
C PRO A 937 -15.40 -6.55 25.73
N MET A 938 -15.58 -6.81 24.44
CA MET A 938 -14.54 -6.53 23.44
C MET A 938 -14.36 -5.02 23.38
N ASN A 939 -13.49 -4.48 24.24
CA ASN A 939 -12.64 -3.32 23.96
C ASN A 939 -11.78 -2.97 25.20
N SER A 940 -10.48 -2.85 24.94
CA SER A 940 -9.38 -2.21 25.70
C SER A 940 -8.29 -3.15 26.23
N ALA A 941 -7.10 -3.02 25.62
CA ALA A 941 -5.77 -3.43 26.09
C ALA A 941 -5.71 -4.59 27.10
N ARG A 942 -5.56 -5.83 26.61
CA ARG A 942 -5.18 -6.96 27.47
C ARG A 942 -3.75 -6.77 27.98
N ARG A 943 -3.54 -7.03 29.28
CA ARG A 943 -2.21 -7.18 29.91
C ARG A 943 -1.48 -8.31 29.18
N GLN A 944 -0.17 -8.18 28.95
CA GLN A 944 0.62 -9.19 28.26
C GLN A 944 1.82 -9.55 29.13
N TRP A 945 1.90 -10.81 29.57
CA TRP A 945 3.11 -11.32 30.20
C TRP A 945 4.16 -11.64 29.14
N SER A 946 5.39 -11.20 29.35
CA SER A 946 6.52 -11.50 28.47
C SER A 946 7.35 -12.65 29.04
N VAL A 947 7.73 -13.61 28.20
CA VAL A 947 8.49 -14.81 28.59
C VAL A 947 9.83 -14.82 27.85
N TYR A 948 10.95 -14.73 28.58
CA TYR A 948 12.28 -14.65 27.99
C TYR A 948 13.38 -15.20 28.91
N PRO A 949 14.53 -15.67 28.39
CA PRO A 949 14.78 -15.93 26.97
C PRO A 949 13.98 -17.13 26.47
N ASN A 950 13.58 -17.11 25.20
CA ASN A 950 12.95 -18.22 24.50
C ASN A 950 13.58 -18.35 23.10
N PRO A 951 14.43 -19.35 22.80
CA PRO A 951 14.70 -20.55 23.61
C PRO A 951 15.40 -20.28 24.95
N ALA A 952 15.01 -21.02 25.97
CA ALA A 952 15.55 -20.94 27.32
C ALA A 952 16.59 -22.01 27.59
N GLY A 953 17.67 -21.63 28.28
CA GLY A 953 18.66 -22.56 28.83
C GLY A 953 18.22 -23.07 30.21
N ASP A 954 18.89 -22.57 31.26
CA ASP A 954 18.66 -22.99 32.65
C ASP A 954 17.57 -22.22 33.39
N LEU A 955 17.13 -21.08 32.84
CA LEU A 955 16.19 -20.14 33.45
C LEU A 955 15.26 -19.53 32.39
N ILE A 956 14.02 -19.30 32.81
CA ILE A 956 13.02 -18.49 32.12
C ILE A 956 12.56 -17.39 33.05
N HIS A 957 12.51 -16.17 32.52
CA HIS A 957 11.90 -15.01 33.15
C HIS A 957 10.50 -14.78 32.58
N ILE A 958 9.58 -14.48 33.47
CA ILE A 958 8.21 -14.09 33.17
C ILE A 958 8.03 -12.70 33.76
N SER A 959 7.86 -11.68 32.92
CA SER A 959 7.71 -10.29 33.35
C SER A 959 6.38 -9.69 32.91
N SER A 960 5.73 -8.93 33.78
CA SER A 960 4.58 -8.09 33.46
C SER A 960 5.03 -6.64 33.18
N ASP A 961 4.41 -6.01 32.19
CA ASP A 961 4.71 -4.66 31.69
C ASP A 961 4.21 -3.49 32.58
N ARG A 962 3.53 -3.77 33.70
CA ARG A 962 3.07 -2.72 34.64
C ARG A 962 3.78 -2.77 35.99
N SER A 963 4.25 -1.61 36.46
CA SER A 963 4.79 -1.41 37.80
C SER A 963 3.68 -1.07 38.82
N GLY A 964 3.71 -1.69 40.00
CA GLY A 964 2.95 -1.22 41.19
C GLY A 964 1.74 -2.04 41.66
N VAL A 965 1.51 -3.26 41.14
CA VAL A 965 0.51 -4.19 41.67
C VAL A 965 1.15 -5.56 41.84
N ASP A 966 1.20 -6.11 43.06
CA ASP A 966 1.69 -7.48 43.29
C ASP A 966 0.66 -8.47 42.72
N GLU A 967 0.92 -9.02 41.53
CA GLU A 967 0.07 -10.08 40.97
C GLU A 967 0.22 -11.38 41.76
N ARG A 968 -0.91 -12.09 41.91
CA ARG A 968 -0.99 -13.42 42.51
C ARG A 968 -1.68 -14.36 41.54
N GLY A 969 -1.10 -15.54 41.36
CA GLY A 969 -1.55 -16.53 40.41
C GLY A 969 -0.65 -17.75 40.41
N GLU A 970 -0.77 -18.58 39.40
CA GLU A 970 0.10 -19.74 39.20
C GLU A 970 0.62 -19.81 37.77
N VAL A 971 1.83 -20.33 37.62
CA VAL A 971 2.41 -20.69 36.33
C VAL A 971 2.54 -22.20 36.29
N LYS A 972 2.05 -22.82 35.22
CA LYS A 972 2.22 -24.25 34.94
C LYS A 972 3.05 -24.42 33.68
N LEU A 973 3.92 -25.43 33.68
CA LEU A 973 4.61 -25.86 32.47
C LEU A 973 4.10 -27.26 32.10
N MET A 974 3.64 -27.44 30.87
CA MET A 974 3.15 -28.70 30.32
C MET A 974 4.07 -29.20 29.21
N ASP A 975 4.26 -30.51 29.12
CA ASP A 975 4.88 -31.12 27.94
C ASP A 975 3.89 -31.20 26.76
N MET A 976 4.38 -31.58 25.58
CA MET A 976 3.56 -31.71 24.37
C MET A 976 2.53 -32.86 24.42
N LEU A 977 2.54 -33.69 25.47
CA LEU A 977 1.53 -34.71 25.73
C LEU A 977 0.48 -34.22 26.74
N GLY A 978 0.54 -32.94 27.15
CA GLY A 978 -0.36 -32.32 28.12
C GLY A 978 -0.07 -32.71 29.57
N GLN A 979 1.07 -33.35 29.86
CA GLN A 979 1.46 -33.67 31.23
C GLN A 979 2.09 -32.45 31.89
N GLN A 980 1.61 -32.12 33.08
CA GLN A 980 2.16 -31.04 33.88
C GLN A 980 3.54 -31.43 34.42
N VAL A 981 4.57 -30.68 34.01
CA VAL A 981 5.96 -30.91 34.37
C VAL A 981 6.40 -30.02 35.54
N LEU A 982 5.85 -28.81 35.64
CA LEU A 982 6.19 -27.85 36.70
C LEU A 982 4.98 -26.96 37.05
N VAL A 983 4.90 -26.54 38.32
CA VAL A 983 3.97 -25.50 38.81
C VAL A 983 4.70 -24.60 39.79
N GLU A 984 4.61 -23.29 39.56
CA GLU A 984 5.17 -22.22 40.39
C GLU A 984 4.06 -21.23 40.75
N GLN A 985 4.16 -20.58 41.91
CA GLN A 985 3.20 -19.55 42.31
C GLN A 985 3.76 -18.17 41.96
N ILE A 986 2.89 -17.31 41.45
CA ILE A 986 3.23 -15.93 41.11
C ILE A 986 3.14 -15.06 42.35
N SER A 987 4.25 -14.41 42.72
CA SER A 987 4.27 -13.35 43.72
C SER A 987 5.10 -12.17 43.21
N GLY A 988 4.45 -11.24 42.52
CA GLY A 988 5.08 -10.06 41.93
C GLY A 988 5.09 -10.08 40.40
N ASN A 989 5.78 -9.10 39.80
CA ASN A 989 5.70 -8.83 38.36
C ASN A 989 6.87 -9.38 37.55
N ASP A 990 7.87 -9.95 38.23
CA ASP A 990 9.02 -10.63 37.62
C ASP A 990 9.27 -11.94 38.36
N ILE A 991 9.26 -13.04 37.61
CA ILE A 991 9.43 -14.40 38.14
C ILE A 991 10.50 -15.10 37.33
N ALA A 992 11.43 -15.76 38.01
CA ALA A 992 12.42 -16.61 37.36
C ALA A 992 12.12 -18.08 37.69
N ILE A 993 11.87 -18.89 36.66
CA ILE A 993 11.62 -20.33 36.75
C ILE A 993 12.86 -21.08 36.29
N SER A 994 13.39 -21.99 37.11
CA SER A 994 14.51 -22.83 36.68
C SER A 994 14.03 -23.96 35.77
N THR A 995 14.62 -24.04 34.59
CA THR A 995 14.35 -25.06 33.56
C THR A 995 15.47 -26.10 33.44
N SER A 996 16.52 -25.99 34.27
CA SER A 996 17.72 -26.86 34.27
C SER A 996 17.45 -28.37 34.35
N HIS A 997 16.29 -28.77 34.89
CA HIS A 997 15.87 -30.17 35.04
C HIS A 997 15.03 -30.70 33.87
N LEU A 998 14.62 -29.84 32.93
CA LEU A 998 13.75 -30.16 31.79
C LEU A 998 14.58 -30.54 30.56
N GLN A 999 14.18 -31.60 29.84
CA GLN A 999 14.89 -32.03 28.61
C GLN A 999 14.68 -31.01 27.48
N ASP A 1000 15.60 -30.99 26.50
CA ASP A 1000 15.43 -30.17 25.30
C ASP A 1000 14.12 -30.53 24.58
N GLY A 1001 13.33 -29.51 24.23
CA GLY A 1001 12.00 -29.71 23.67
C GLY A 1001 11.09 -28.49 23.80
N VAL A 1002 9.90 -28.58 23.23
CA VAL A 1002 8.86 -27.55 23.35
C VAL A 1002 7.96 -27.89 24.54
N TYR A 1003 7.65 -26.88 25.33
CA TYR A 1003 6.76 -26.94 26.48
C TYR A 1003 5.74 -25.81 26.37
N MET A 1004 4.57 -25.99 26.97
CA MET A 1004 3.55 -24.95 27.06
C MET A 1004 3.54 -24.36 28.46
N LEU A 1005 3.85 -23.07 28.56
CA LEU A 1005 3.73 -22.30 29.78
C LEU A 1005 2.33 -21.72 29.88
N ILE A 1006 1.65 -21.94 30.99
CA ILE A 1006 0.30 -21.45 31.27
C ILE A 1006 0.39 -20.53 32.48
N ILE A 1007 0.08 -19.25 32.30
CA ILE A 1007 0.09 -18.24 33.35
C ILE A 1007 -1.37 -17.96 33.71
N GLN A 1008 -1.76 -18.22 34.95
CA GLN A 1008 -3.13 -18.02 35.43
C GLN A 1008 -3.12 -16.99 36.55
N THR A 1009 -3.59 -15.77 36.27
CA THR A 1009 -3.77 -14.72 37.30
C THR A 1009 -5.20 -14.22 37.35
N ALA A 1010 -5.60 -13.69 38.51
CA ALA A 1010 -6.94 -13.13 38.70
C ALA A 1010 -7.20 -11.88 37.85
N SER A 1011 -6.15 -11.21 37.35
CA SER A 1011 -6.21 -9.95 36.63
C SER A 1011 -6.00 -10.06 35.12
N ALA A 1012 -5.24 -11.05 34.63
CA ALA A 1012 -4.98 -11.26 33.21
C ALA A 1012 -5.79 -12.43 32.61
N GLY A 1013 -6.38 -13.30 33.45
CA GLY A 1013 -7.00 -14.55 32.99
C GLY A 1013 -5.96 -15.65 32.83
N ILE A 1014 -6.16 -16.53 31.86
CA ILE A 1014 -5.23 -17.62 31.52
C ILE A 1014 -4.51 -17.22 30.23
N GLU A 1015 -3.18 -17.12 30.27
CA GLU A 1015 -2.32 -16.90 29.10
C GLU A 1015 -1.48 -18.15 28.80
N HIS A 1016 -1.25 -18.42 27.52
CA HIS A 1016 -0.47 -19.56 27.05
C HIS A 1016 0.73 -19.06 26.26
N HIS A 1017 1.93 -19.53 26.61
CA HIS A 1017 3.18 -19.15 25.96
C HIS A 1017 3.96 -20.42 25.58
N PRO A 1018 4.27 -20.65 24.30
CA PRO A 1018 5.15 -21.74 23.91
C PRO A 1018 6.58 -21.43 24.36
N VAL A 1019 7.24 -22.39 24.98
CA VAL A 1019 8.60 -22.26 25.54
C VAL A 1019 9.46 -23.36 24.97
N ILE A 1020 10.58 -22.99 24.35
CA ILE A 1020 11.57 -23.93 23.84
C ILE A 1020 12.68 -24.04 24.87
N ILE A 1021 12.92 -25.24 25.42
CA ILE A 1021 14.10 -25.52 26.23
C ILE A 1021 15.20 -26.06 25.31
N ARG A 1022 16.37 -25.43 25.33
CA ARG A 1022 17.51 -25.81 24.50
C ARG A 1022 18.82 -25.59 25.26
N ARG A 1023 19.53 -26.67 25.59
CA ARG A 1023 20.81 -26.64 26.29
C ARG A 1023 22.03 -26.64 25.38
#